data_AF-M0LF59-F1
#
_entry.id   AF-M0LF59-F1
#
_cell.length_a   1.000
_cell.length_b   1.000
_cell.length_c   1.000
_cell.angle_alpha   90.00
_cell.angle_beta   90.00
_cell.angle_gamma   90.00
#
_symmetry.space_group_name_H-M   'P 1'
#
loop_
_entity.id
_entity.type
_entity.pdbx_description
1 polymer ?
#
loop_
_entity_poly.entity_id
_entity_poly.type
_entity_poly.pdbx_seq_one_letter_code
_entity_poly.pdbx_strand_id
1 'polypeptide(L)'
;MFPGHADEDRRLDRLLQLDDVAEDILEEYGIDMLELLTWPGEVQQEYFLIGHSTEMTHTQSLEELDDEPQESDADAPSAARESETTLDAYTDGGDADEDDGGDPEEAGSEDPDETDGESTSAISSEQPVSSDSDGKRDTRAQRIKQIVDDHFEGEIGTQICTIDLAPLGEMPVPTSRLLQPTNLSFDPVETSQKAATVELVTTLNEDRVPFVHQCLLEPAGSSNPHDFLVSARLAPFGTGHGIVTEADLEKHLAADNQYRISEYVPGPATDNWALPIKPHRRYADQQSTHPSKLEQLDEMSLRDGSIEEVAVGSPDYRALLAGRVHNDDRYEQLFGAYGRIPISKADLPHFFTAVPAYFEVSSFGQLTTTDEPEITTEELGSESPGTRQSYGLELPGDTTAVTDDSDEESDRHKELVNKRIEFLLRHGHEIVAVDQDVIDVDIPDHDPTTTQYLDGESRPDIVSKTDGVVHFHEIEVANKTKPAALITNLARAAYHGHQVHIVTETRAEAKSKLWTTNPEAKEGPVSMPFKDTDGEWTVLYTQRKAVHRAADDVWYLLPRELSEATWRLTPDDRLQLVGPDGSILAEGDAEQSVDAFEFNTPRVRKEGDEWVLESASGEVLRRRSTKGAAASGYSFIRKPLVPTRFEYLENTTVEFQSNNGFTIFEKPPLWEQPQQSASIRYEEASKAFVELVTVEREGAEIPIPELRRRFKAWYTEQTDLKEPNETWFGRALRAYFEVDATDDHNKTLVDRRFRFSEGLVSPDLSFIEDEG
;
A
#
# COMPACT_ATOMS: atom_id res chain seq x y z
N MET A 1 -15.84 -5.02 0.55
CA MET A 1 -16.43 -6.22 -0.06
C MET A 1 -17.42 -6.85 0.91
N PHE A 2 -18.64 -7.11 0.45
CA PHE A 2 -19.63 -7.83 1.24
C PHE A 2 -19.45 -9.36 1.08
N PRO A 3 -19.68 -10.15 2.14
CA PRO A 3 -19.67 -11.60 2.03
C PRO A 3 -20.95 -12.07 1.30
N GLY A 4 -20.85 -12.92 0.27
CA GLY A 4 -22.02 -13.71 -0.14
C GLY A 4 -22.53 -13.61 -1.58
N HIS A 5 -21.68 -13.47 -2.60
CA HIS A 5 -22.11 -13.96 -3.93
C HIS A 5 -22.06 -15.50 -4.01
N ALA A 6 -21.01 -16.14 -3.49
CA ALA A 6 -20.80 -17.60 -3.59
C ALA A 6 -21.53 -18.42 -2.50
N ASP A 7 -21.91 -17.79 -1.38
CA ASP A 7 -22.59 -18.43 -0.25
C ASP A 7 -23.79 -17.55 0.19
N GLU A 8 -25.00 -17.93 -0.23
CA GLU A 8 -26.23 -17.18 0.07
C GLU A 8 -26.49 -17.09 1.58
N ASP A 9 -26.02 -18.05 2.38
CA ASP A 9 -26.22 -18.08 3.83
C ASP A 9 -25.34 -17.04 4.57
N ARG A 10 -24.35 -16.45 3.88
CA ARG A 10 -23.46 -15.42 4.42
C ARG A 10 -23.77 -14.00 3.94
N ARG A 11 -24.80 -13.81 3.10
CA ARG A 11 -25.22 -12.47 2.65
C ARG A 11 -25.57 -11.60 3.85
N LEU A 12 -24.96 -10.42 3.89
CA LEU A 12 -25.39 -9.38 4.82
C LEU A 12 -26.74 -8.79 4.38
N ASP A 13 -27.71 -8.82 5.28
CA ASP A 13 -29.05 -8.21 5.08
C ASP A 13 -29.20 -6.86 5.81
N ARG A 14 -28.14 -6.38 6.48
CA ARG A 14 -28.16 -5.13 7.25
C ARG A 14 -27.28 -4.05 6.62
N LEU A 15 -27.70 -2.80 6.79
CA LEU A 15 -26.94 -1.62 6.41
C LEU A 15 -25.71 -1.47 7.32
N LEU A 16 -24.62 -0.93 6.78
CA LEU A 16 -23.42 -0.59 7.55
C LEU A 16 -23.28 0.93 7.62
N GLN A 17 -23.31 1.49 8.82
CA GLN A 17 -23.07 2.92 9.03
C GLN A 17 -21.56 3.17 9.02
N LEU A 18 -21.11 4.11 8.21
CA LEU A 18 -19.69 4.46 8.03
C LEU A 18 -19.35 5.80 8.69
N ASP A 19 -20.21 6.32 9.58
CA ASP A 19 -20.06 7.61 10.23
C ASP A 19 -18.86 7.64 11.18
N ASP A 20 -18.74 6.69 12.11
CA ASP A 20 -17.58 6.62 13.01
C ASP A 20 -16.28 6.27 12.25
N VAL A 21 -16.39 5.48 11.17
CA VAL A 21 -15.27 5.16 10.26
C VAL A 21 -14.78 6.41 9.54
N ALA A 22 -15.70 7.23 9.02
CA ALA A 22 -15.37 8.45 8.31
C ALA A 22 -14.68 9.47 9.23
N GLU A 23 -15.10 9.55 10.50
CA GLU A 23 -14.45 10.39 11.50
C GLU A 23 -13.03 9.95 11.79
N ASP A 24 -12.83 8.68 12.12
CA ASP A 24 -11.51 8.15 12.42
C ASP A 24 -10.54 8.33 11.23
N ILE A 25 -11.03 8.18 10.00
CA ILE A 25 -10.24 8.43 8.79
C ILE A 25 -9.84 9.91 8.66
N LEU A 26 -10.75 10.85 8.96
CA LEU A 26 -10.47 12.28 8.89
C LEU A 26 -9.61 12.80 10.06
N GLU A 27 -9.48 12.03 11.14
CA GLU A 27 -8.50 12.30 12.21
C GLU A 27 -7.08 11.84 11.85
N GLU A 28 -6.90 11.03 10.80
CA GLU A 28 -5.59 10.53 10.38
C GLU A 28 -4.74 11.59 9.66
N TYR A 29 -3.43 11.55 9.93
CA TYR A 29 -2.49 12.48 9.32
C TYR A 29 -2.43 12.32 7.79
N GLY A 30 -2.57 13.44 7.08
CA GLY A 30 -2.46 13.52 5.62
C GLY A 30 -3.74 13.13 4.86
N ILE A 31 -4.90 13.15 5.52
CA ILE A 31 -6.22 13.01 4.90
C ILE A 31 -7.06 14.22 5.30
N ASP A 32 -7.27 15.13 4.36
CA ASP A 32 -8.06 16.36 4.58
C ASP A 32 -9.50 16.21 4.05
N MET A 33 -9.71 15.23 3.19
CA MET A 33 -11.00 14.94 2.57
C MET A 33 -11.17 13.44 2.37
N LEU A 34 -12.35 12.92 2.68
CA LEU A 34 -12.74 11.54 2.46
C LEU A 34 -13.79 11.47 1.35
N GLU A 35 -13.56 10.59 0.39
CA GLU A 35 -14.52 10.26 -0.66
C GLU A 35 -15.14 8.88 -0.41
N LEU A 36 -16.47 8.80 -0.46
CA LEU A 36 -17.22 7.57 -0.63
C LEU A 36 -17.75 7.51 -2.07
N LEU A 37 -17.24 6.55 -2.84
CA LEU A 37 -17.65 6.30 -4.22
C LEU A 37 -18.36 4.94 -4.31
N THR A 38 -19.46 4.86 -5.06
CA THR A 38 -20.23 3.60 -5.17
C THR A 38 -20.95 3.47 -6.51
N TRP A 39 -21.02 2.22 -7.01
CA TRP A 39 -21.76 1.80 -8.21
C TRP A 39 -22.13 0.31 -8.12
N PRO A 40 -23.11 -0.17 -8.91
CA PRO A 40 -23.39 -1.59 -8.99
C PRO A 40 -22.28 -2.31 -9.77
N GLY A 41 -21.52 -3.19 -9.10
CA GLY A 41 -20.54 -4.06 -9.75
C GLY A 41 -21.21 -5.26 -10.45
N GLU A 42 -20.41 -6.23 -10.89
CA GLU A 42 -20.92 -7.38 -11.64
C GLU A 42 -21.88 -8.26 -10.82
N VAL A 43 -21.51 -8.51 -9.55
CA VAL A 43 -22.19 -9.47 -8.68
C VAL A 43 -22.72 -8.87 -7.38
N GLN A 44 -22.33 -7.65 -7.04
CA GLN A 44 -22.77 -6.94 -5.83
C GLN A 44 -22.58 -5.43 -5.94
N GLN A 45 -23.13 -4.67 -4.98
CA GLN A 45 -22.87 -3.24 -4.83
C GLN A 45 -21.45 -3.00 -4.33
N GLU A 46 -20.70 -2.14 -5.01
CA GLU A 46 -19.32 -1.83 -4.64
C GLU A 46 -19.21 -0.47 -3.94
N TYR A 47 -18.35 -0.39 -2.93
CA TYR A 47 -18.11 0.82 -2.12
C TYR A 47 -16.61 1.04 -1.95
N PHE A 48 -16.17 2.27 -2.21
CA PHE A 48 -14.77 2.67 -2.15
C PHE A 48 -14.59 3.88 -1.24
N LEU A 49 -13.62 3.80 -0.34
CA LEU A 49 -13.21 4.90 0.54
C LEU A 49 -11.84 5.41 0.07
N ILE A 50 -11.78 6.68 -0.35
CA ILE A 50 -10.58 7.29 -0.93
C ILE A 50 -10.20 8.52 -0.09
N GLY A 51 -9.00 8.52 0.48
CA GLY A 51 -8.48 9.63 1.26
C GLY A 51 -7.67 10.60 0.41
N HIS A 52 -8.06 11.86 0.38
CA HIS A 52 -7.41 12.93 -0.37
C HIS A 52 -6.66 13.88 0.57
N SER A 53 -5.54 14.44 0.09
CA SER A 53 -4.82 15.52 0.77
C SER A 53 -4.76 16.75 -0.11
N THR A 54 -4.94 17.91 0.50
CA THR A 54 -4.65 19.20 -0.12
C THR A 54 -3.18 19.53 0.17
N GLU A 55 -2.34 19.66 -0.87
CA GLU A 55 -0.89 19.90 -0.76
C GLU A 55 -0.50 21.28 -0.16
N MET A 56 -1.01 21.66 1.01
CA MET A 56 -0.55 22.83 1.78
C MET A 56 0.02 22.48 3.16
N THR A 57 -0.24 21.28 3.71
CA THR A 57 0.30 20.84 5.01
C THR A 57 1.66 20.15 4.91
N HIS A 58 2.11 19.73 3.71
CA HIS A 58 3.46 19.15 3.54
C HIS A 58 4.58 20.20 3.67
N THR A 59 4.32 21.46 3.34
CA THR A 59 5.35 22.53 3.37
C THR A 59 5.38 23.26 4.71
N GLN A 60 4.24 23.45 5.38
CA GLN A 60 4.20 24.09 6.70
C GLN A 60 4.84 23.26 7.81
N SER A 61 4.81 21.93 7.74
CA SER A 61 5.48 21.07 8.73
C SER A 61 7.00 20.97 8.56
N LEU A 62 7.56 21.43 7.43
CA LEU A 62 9.02 21.55 7.25
C LEU A 62 9.55 22.90 7.76
N GLU A 63 8.71 23.94 7.80
CA GLU A 63 9.11 25.26 8.31
C GLU A 63 8.84 25.44 9.82
N GLU A 64 7.90 24.70 10.41
CA GLU A 64 7.65 24.76 11.87
C GLU A 64 8.60 23.90 12.73
N LEU A 65 9.52 23.15 12.11
CA LEU A 65 10.57 22.37 12.81
C LEU A 65 11.91 23.14 12.95
N ASP A 66 12.02 24.37 12.44
CA ASP A 66 13.26 25.16 12.46
C ASP A 66 13.25 26.38 13.42
N ASP A 67 12.17 26.64 14.15
CA ASP A 67 12.09 27.77 15.10
C ASP A 67 12.01 27.31 16.57
N GLU A 68 13.16 26.92 17.14
CA GLU A 68 13.39 26.95 18.59
C GLU A 68 13.60 28.41 19.08
N PRO A 69 13.01 28.82 20.21
CA PRO A 69 12.99 30.22 20.64
C PRO A 69 14.32 30.67 21.28
N GLN A 70 14.94 31.72 20.73
CA GLN A 70 15.97 32.48 21.44
C GLN A 70 15.32 33.45 22.46
N GLU A 71 15.46 33.14 23.75
CA GLU A 71 15.29 34.11 24.84
C GLU A 71 16.42 35.16 24.85
N SER A 72 16.09 36.45 24.76
CA SER A 72 16.72 37.48 25.61
C SER A 72 15.89 38.77 25.71
N ASP A 73 15.26 38.92 26.87
CA ASP A 73 15.01 40.10 27.71
C ASP A 73 14.80 41.54 27.14
N ALA A 74 13.71 42.11 27.67
CA ALA A 74 13.50 43.48 28.18
C ALA A 74 13.27 44.65 27.20
N ASP A 75 12.01 45.09 27.04
CA ASP A 75 11.42 46.18 27.85
C ASP A 75 9.97 46.49 27.37
N ALA A 76 9.05 46.63 28.32
CA ALA A 76 7.66 47.06 28.09
C ALA A 76 7.56 48.62 28.10
N PRO A 77 6.38 49.28 27.92
CA PRO A 77 5.04 48.77 27.61
C PRO A 77 4.20 49.61 26.59
N SER A 78 2.98 49.13 26.32
CA SER A 78 1.73 49.92 26.17
C SER A 78 1.41 50.59 24.82
N ALA A 79 0.39 50.09 24.10
CA ALA A 79 -0.98 50.68 24.04
C ALA A 79 -1.75 50.31 22.75
N ALA A 80 -2.96 49.80 22.95
CA ALA A 80 -4.24 50.12 22.27
C ALA A 80 -4.35 50.29 20.73
N ARG A 81 -5.34 49.57 20.17
CA ARG A 81 -6.29 49.97 19.10
C ARG A 81 -5.66 50.18 17.71
N GLU A 82 -6.31 50.03 16.56
CA GLU A 82 -7.71 49.94 16.15
C GLU A 82 -7.71 49.39 14.71
N SER A 83 -8.86 48.91 14.28
CA SER A 83 -9.32 48.67 12.90
C SER A 83 -9.01 49.82 11.91
N GLU A 84 -8.70 49.50 10.65
CA GLU A 84 -9.49 49.88 9.45
C GLU A 84 -8.70 49.74 8.13
N THR A 85 -9.43 49.23 7.14
CA THR A 85 -9.37 49.45 5.69
C THR A 85 -8.67 50.73 5.20
N THR A 86 -8.02 50.69 4.02
CA THR A 86 -8.47 51.41 2.79
C THR A 86 -7.50 51.26 1.60
N LEU A 87 -8.10 51.21 0.41
CA LEU A 87 -7.53 51.57 -0.90
C LEU A 87 -6.88 52.97 -0.90
N ASP A 88 -5.90 53.23 -1.78
CA ASP A 88 -6.13 54.06 -2.97
C ASP A 88 -4.89 54.29 -3.86
N ALA A 89 -5.22 54.56 -5.12
CA ALA A 89 -4.43 54.88 -6.30
C ALA A 89 -3.28 55.90 -6.16
N TYR A 90 -2.36 55.92 -7.14
CA TYR A 90 -2.26 57.02 -8.13
C TYR A 90 -1.18 56.77 -9.21
N THR A 91 -1.41 57.42 -10.34
CA THR A 91 -0.82 57.33 -11.68
C THR A 91 0.31 58.34 -11.99
N ASP A 92 0.99 58.07 -13.11
CA ASP A 92 1.37 59.00 -14.21
C ASP A 92 2.81 59.57 -14.30
N GLY A 93 3.35 59.61 -15.54
CA GLY A 93 4.48 60.47 -15.92
C GLY A 93 5.50 59.98 -16.98
N GLY A 94 5.07 59.89 -18.24
CA GLY A 94 5.72 60.33 -19.52
C GLY A 94 7.24 60.44 -19.81
N ASP A 95 7.52 60.15 -21.10
CA ASP A 95 8.48 60.77 -22.06
C ASP A 95 9.87 60.16 -22.38
N ALA A 96 9.92 59.54 -23.58
CA ALA A 96 10.67 59.92 -24.82
C ALA A 96 12.21 59.73 -25.01
N ASP A 97 12.49 59.06 -26.14
CA ASP A 97 13.48 59.35 -27.21
C ASP A 97 14.92 58.75 -27.25
N GLU A 98 15.22 58.26 -28.48
CA GLU A 98 16.51 58.21 -29.22
C GLU A 98 17.59 57.19 -28.79
N ASP A 99 18.38 56.53 -29.64
CA ASP A 99 18.52 56.30 -31.09
C ASP A 99 19.75 55.34 -31.26
N ASP A 100 20.05 54.92 -32.50
CA ASP A 100 21.32 54.34 -33.01
C ASP A 100 21.57 52.82 -32.74
N GLY A 101 21.84 51.93 -33.71
CA GLY A 101 22.30 52.06 -35.10
C GLY A 101 23.50 51.12 -35.33
N GLY A 102 23.40 50.14 -36.25
CA GLY A 102 24.58 49.42 -36.77
C GLY A 102 24.41 47.93 -37.10
N ASP A 103 24.30 47.63 -38.40
CA ASP A 103 24.51 46.33 -39.10
C ASP A 103 25.83 46.47 -39.93
N PRO A 104 26.41 45.49 -40.68
CA PRO A 104 26.15 44.04 -40.86
C PRO A 104 27.44 43.16 -41.04
N GLU A 105 27.25 41.94 -41.60
CA GLU A 105 28.19 41.01 -42.33
C GLU A 105 28.72 39.80 -41.53
N GLU A 106 28.79 38.55 -42.00
CA GLU A 106 28.30 37.80 -43.19
C GLU A 106 28.63 36.30 -43.00
N ALA A 107 27.92 35.42 -43.73
CA ALA A 107 28.21 34.01 -44.09
C ALA A 107 27.92 32.90 -43.05
N GLY A 108 27.18 31.82 -43.35
CA GLY A 108 26.62 31.35 -44.62
C GLY A 108 25.71 30.13 -44.40
N SER A 109 24.77 29.99 -45.33
CA SER A 109 23.64 29.07 -45.47
C SER A 109 23.92 27.56 -45.41
N GLU A 110 22.95 26.78 -44.89
CA GLU A 110 22.12 25.84 -45.67
C GLU A 110 21.02 25.21 -44.79
N ASP A 111 19.76 25.58 -45.06
CA ASP A 111 18.48 24.91 -44.71
C ASP A 111 17.81 24.52 -46.06
N PRO A 112 16.98 23.46 -46.19
CA PRO A 112 15.57 23.47 -45.70
C PRO A 112 15.07 22.05 -45.28
N ASP A 113 13.96 21.79 -44.59
CA ASP A 113 12.53 22.17 -44.65
C ASP A 113 11.96 21.64 -43.30
N GLU A 114 10.99 22.22 -42.57
CA GLU A 114 9.59 22.39 -42.96
C GLU A 114 8.83 23.20 -41.86
N THR A 115 8.29 24.35 -42.26
CA THR A 115 7.02 24.99 -41.87
C THR A 115 6.61 25.27 -40.42
N ASP A 116 6.47 26.58 -40.16
CA ASP A 116 5.81 27.28 -39.05
C ASP A 116 4.33 26.95 -38.83
N GLY A 117 3.90 27.03 -37.57
CA GLY A 117 2.50 27.16 -37.14
C GLY A 117 2.44 27.69 -35.70
N GLU A 118 2.03 28.95 -35.56
CA GLU A 118 2.03 29.79 -34.36
C GLU A 118 1.43 29.16 -33.09
N SER A 119 2.19 29.29 -32.00
CA SER A 119 1.78 29.06 -30.62
C SER A 119 0.66 30.02 -30.19
N THR A 120 -0.51 29.44 -29.89
CA THR A 120 -1.51 30.08 -29.02
C THR A 120 -1.47 29.40 -27.66
N SER A 121 -1.54 30.23 -26.62
CA SER A 121 -1.35 29.92 -25.21
C SER A 121 -2.19 28.74 -24.72
N ALA A 122 -1.53 27.64 -24.36
CA ALA A 122 -2.11 26.54 -23.62
C ALA A 122 -2.42 26.99 -22.18
N ILE A 123 -3.68 26.86 -21.82
CA ILE A 123 -4.18 26.85 -20.44
C ILE A 123 -3.51 25.67 -19.74
N SER A 124 -2.88 25.96 -18.60
CA SER A 124 -2.18 25.00 -17.74
C SER A 124 -3.11 23.85 -17.35
N SER A 125 -2.88 22.68 -17.96
CA SER A 125 -3.44 21.40 -17.56
C SER A 125 -2.50 20.75 -16.55
N GLU A 126 -2.48 21.25 -15.31
CA GLU A 126 -1.84 20.56 -14.20
C GLU A 126 -2.85 19.55 -13.62
N GLN A 127 -2.76 18.32 -14.12
CA GLN A 127 -3.26 17.14 -13.42
C GLN A 127 -2.22 16.75 -12.35
N PRO A 128 -2.60 16.44 -11.10
CA PRO A 128 -1.81 15.53 -10.31
C PRO A 128 -2.06 14.13 -10.87
N VAL A 129 -1.25 13.74 -11.86
CA VAL A 129 -1.09 12.33 -12.19
C VAL A 129 -0.26 11.76 -11.05
N SER A 130 -0.73 10.71 -10.37
CA SER A 130 0.17 9.94 -9.49
C SER A 130 1.23 9.33 -10.40
N SER A 131 2.35 10.03 -10.56
CA SER A 131 3.49 9.49 -11.26
C SER A 131 3.99 8.31 -10.45
N ASP A 132 3.99 7.13 -11.09
CA ASP A 132 4.75 5.95 -10.70
C ASP A 132 6.20 6.37 -10.44
N SER A 133 6.46 6.76 -9.19
CA SER A 133 7.80 6.96 -8.66
C SER A 133 8.04 5.82 -7.69
N ASP A 134 9.03 5.02 -8.03
CA ASP A 134 9.55 3.93 -7.23
C ASP A 134 9.64 4.30 -5.73
N GLY A 135 8.96 3.53 -4.88
CA GLY A 135 9.43 3.26 -3.51
C GLY A 135 8.71 3.90 -2.32
N LYS A 136 7.59 4.63 -2.48
CA LYS A 136 6.73 5.03 -1.34
C LYS A 136 5.32 4.49 -1.53
N ARG A 137 5.05 3.31 -0.96
CA ARG A 137 3.69 2.77 -0.80
C ARG A 137 2.80 3.86 -0.21
N ASP A 138 1.64 4.14 -0.80
CA ASP A 138 0.70 5.10 -0.22
C ASP A 138 0.18 4.55 1.11
N THR A 139 0.80 5.01 2.19
CA THR A 139 0.47 4.62 3.55
C THR A 139 -0.96 5.00 3.95
N ARG A 140 -1.65 5.87 3.19
CA ARG A 140 -3.04 6.30 3.48
C ARG A 140 -4.05 5.20 3.26
N ALA A 141 -3.99 4.51 2.12
CA ALA A 141 -4.90 3.40 1.83
C ALA A 141 -4.80 2.28 2.87
N GLN A 142 -3.57 2.00 3.35
CA GLN A 142 -3.32 1.05 4.43
C GLN A 142 -3.93 1.49 5.77
N ARG A 143 -3.84 2.79 6.12
CA ARG A 143 -4.48 3.34 7.32
C ARG A 143 -6.00 3.27 7.26
N ILE A 144 -6.58 3.69 6.13
CA ILE A 144 -8.04 3.59 5.90
C ILE A 144 -8.50 2.14 6.04
N LYS A 145 -7.81 1.21 5.39
CA LYS A 145 -8.11 -0.22 5.48
C LYS A 145 -8.12 -0.70 6.94
N GLN A 146 -7.09 -0.34 7.71
CA GLN A 146 -6.99 -0.72 9.11
C GLN A 146 -8.15 -0.17 9.95
N ILE A 147 -8.56 1.08 9.73
CA ILE A 147 -9.70 1.67 10.43
C ILE A 147 -10.99 0.91 10.11
N VAL A 148 -11.24 0.62 8.83
CA VAL A 148 -12.44 -0.12 8.43
C VAL A 148 -12.43 -1.54 9.03
N ASP A 149 -11.29 -2.22 9.01
CA ASP A 149 -11.13 -3.54 9.62
C ASP A 149 -11.38 -3.51 11.15
N ASP A 150 -10.90 -2.48 11.84
CA ASP A 150 -11.08 -2.30 13.29
C ASP A 150 -12.56 -2.05 13.65
N HIS A 151 -13.32 -1.37 12.79
CA HIS A 151 -14.75 -1.08 13.03
C HIS A 151 -15.68 -2.25 12.71
N PHE A 152 -15.33 -3.08 11.72
CA PHE A 152 -16.22 -4.13 11.24
C PHE A 152 -15.71 -5.56 11.46
N GLU A 153 -14.63 -5.77 12.22
CA GLU A 153 -14.11 -7.07 12.71
C GLU A 153 -14.66 -8.35 12.02
N GLY A 154 -14.31 -8.55 10.73
CA GLY A 154 -14.68 -9.76 9.96
C GLY A 154 -16.12 -9.83 9.42
N GLU A 155 -16.94 -8.82 9.65
CA GLU A 155 -18.28 -8.67 9.04
C GLU A 155 -18.20 -8.34 7.55
N ILE A 156 -17.20 -7.55 7.14
CA ILE A 156 -16.90 -7.24 5.74
C ILE A 156 -15.41 -7.43 5.46
N GLY A 157 -15.08 -7.77 4.22
CA GLY A 157 -13.71 -7.80 3.73
C GLY A 157 -13.30 -6.44 3.16
N THR A 158 -12.07 -6.01 3.39
CA THR A 158 -11.52 -4.79 2.81
C THR A 158 -10.26 -5.10 2.00
N GLN A 159 -10.13 -4.45 0.84
CA GLN A 159 -9.01 -4.64 -0.08
C GLN A 159 -8.52 -3.28 -0.57
N ILE A 160 -7.23 -3.19 -0.83
CA ILE A 160 -6.65 -2.02 -1.49
C ILE A 160 -6.70 -2.27 -2.99
N CYS A 161 -7.30 -1.35 -3.72
CA CYS A 161 -7.46 -1.42 -5.16
C CYS A 161 -7.20 -0.06 -5.81
N THR A 162 -6.88 -0.13 -7.09
CA THR A 162 -6.84 0.99 -8.01
C THR A 162 -8.10 0.95 -8.87
N ILE A 163 -8.73 2.10 -9.05
CA ILE A 163 -10.00 2.28 -9.78
C ILE A 163 -9.70 3.04 -11.05
N ASP A 164 -10.15 2.52 -12.19
CA ASP A 164 -10.15 3.24 -13.47
C ASP A 164 -11.59 3.58 -13.89
N LEU A 165 -11.90 4.88 -13.89
CA LEU A 165 -13.17 5.43 -14.36
C LEU A 165 -13.13 5.89 -15.82
N ALA A 166 -12.01 5.71 -16.54
CA ALA A 166 -11.87 6.10 -17.95
C ALA A 166 -12.98 5.55 -18.86
N PRO A 167 -13.46 4.30 -18.70
CA PRO A 167 -14.57 3.78 -19.52
C PRO A 167 -15.83 4.65 -19.47
N LEU A 168 -16.10 5.28 -18.33
CA LEU A 168 -17.25 6.15 -18.17
C LEU A 168 -17.06 7.48 -18.92
N GLY A 169 -15.82 7.98 -18.99
CA GLY A 169 -15.48 9.27 -19.60
C GLY A 169 -15.72 9.36 -21.11
N GLU A 170 -15.95 8.24 -21.79
CA GLU A 170 -16.22 8.21 -23.24
C GLU A 170 -17.56 8.85 -23.62
N MET A 171 -18.55 8.83 -22.72
CA MET A 171 -19.89 9.35 -22.98
C MET A 171 -20.39 10.21 -21.81
N PRO A 172 -20.40 11.55 -21.93
CA PRO A 172 -20.90 12.39 -20.86
C PRO A 172 -22.40 12.18 -20.63
N VAL A 173 -22.77 12.03 -19.37
CA VAL A 173 -24.15 11.89 -18.89
C VAL A 173 -24.54 13.07 -18.01
N PRO A 174 -25.82 13.49 -18.00
CA PRO A 174 -26.32 14.47 -17.05
C PRO A 174 -26.04 13.99 -15.62
N THR A 175 -25.43 14.85 -14.82
CA THR A 175 -25.11 14.55 -13.42
C THR A 175 -25.97 15.41 -12.51
N SER A 176 -26.64 14.76 -11.57
CA SER A 176 -27.44 15.42 -10.54
C SER A 176 -26.51 15.79 -9.38
N ARG A 177 -26.40 17.09 -9.11
CA ARG A 177 -25.63 17.65 -7.99
C ARG A 177 -26.59 17.99 -6.85
N LEU A 178 -26.34 17.46 -5.65
CA LEU A 178 -27.12 17.85 -4.48
C LEU A 178 -26.80 19.30 -4.11
N LEU A 179 -27.84 20.07 -3.88
CA LEU A 179 -27.76 21.48 -3.50
C LEU A 179 -28.67 21.75 -2.29
N GLN A 180 -28.18 22.55 -1.36
CA GLN A 180 -28.95 22.97 -0.19
C GLN A 180 -29.34 24.44 -0.28
N PRO A 181 -30.63 24.81 -0.20
CA PRO A 181 -31.03 26.21 -0.12
C PRO A 181 -30.57 26.88 1.19
N THR A 182 -30.39 28.20 1.16
CA THR A 182 -29.88 28.96 2.32
C THR A 182 -30.73 28.77 3.60
N ASN A 183 -30.08 28.58 4.75
CA ASN A 183 -30.72 28.48 6.10
C ASN A 183 -31.69 27.31 6.29
N LEU A 184 -31.58 26.28 5.46
CA LEU A 184 -32.38 25.07 5.56
C LEU A 184 -31.44 23.90 5.86
N SER A 185 -31.85 22.98 6.74
CA SER A 185 -31.11 21.78 7.10
C SER A 185 -31.87 20.53 6.65
N PHE A 186 -31.17 19.41 6.53
CA PHE A 186 -31.78 18.10 6.36
C PHE A 186 -32.59 17.72 7.60
N ASP A 187 -33.54 16.80 7.42
CA ASP A 187 -34.16 16.11 8.54
C ASP A 187 -33.25 14.94 8.95
N PRO A 188 -32.68 14.91 10.17
CA PRO A 188 -31.74 13.88 10.58
C PRO A 188 -32.29 12.45 10.40
N VAL A 189 -31.43 11.45 10.22
CA VAL A 189 -31.82 10.05 10.02
C VAL A 189 -32.73 9.53 11.14
N GLU A 190 -32.51 9.98 12.38
CA GLU A 190 -33.37 9.64 13.53
C GLU A 190 -34.84 10.06 13.32
N THR A 191 -35.06 11.16 12.60
CA THR A 191 -36.39 11.73 12.32
C THR A 191 -36.98 11.14 11.05
N SER A 192 -36.19 11.04 9.98
CA SER A 192 -36.63 10.52 8.68
C SER A 192 -36.74 8.99 8.62
N GLN A 193 -36.13 8.28 9.58
CA GLN A 193 -36.08 6.82 9.72
C GLN A 193 -35.38 6.08 8.56
N LYS A 194 -34.85 6.80 7.57
CA LYS A 194 -34.14 6.27 6.41
C LYS A 194 -33.03 7.23 5.98
N ALA A 195 -31.84 6.67 5.70
CA ALA A 195 -30.72 7.43 5.14
C ALA A 195 -30.90 7.65 3.63
N ALA A 196 -30.39 8.78 3.12
CA ALA A 196 -30.62 9.20 1.74
C ALA A 196 -29.92 8.28 0.73
N THR A 197 -28.65 7.97 0.99
CA THR A 197 -27.85 7.03 0.16
C THR A 197 -28.51 5.65 0.10
N VAL A 198 -29.17 5.21 1.18
CA VAL A 198 -29.85 3.92 1.22
C VAL A 198 -31.03 3.88 0.26
N GLU A 199 -31.88 4.91 0.30
CA GLU A 199 -33.05 5.00 -0.58
C GLU A 199 -32.63 5.15 -2.05
N LEU A 200 -31.61 5.96 -2.31
CA LEU A 200 -31.01 6.15 -3.62
C LEU A 200 -30.51 4.83 -4.23
N VAL A 201 -29.58 4.16 -3.54
CA VAL A 201 -28.94 2.92 -4.03
C VAL A 201 -29.98 1.81 -4.21
N THR A 202 -30.90 1.65 -3.23
CA THR A 202 -31.94 0.63 -3.32
C THR A 202 -32.84 0.86 -4.54
N THR A 203 -33.30 2.10 -4.76
CA THR A 203 -34.18 2.43 -5.89
C THR A 203 -33.50 2.19 -7.24
N LEU A 204 -32.25 2.65 -7.40
CA LEU A 204 -31.50 2.47 -8.63
C LEU A 204 -31.23 0.99 -8.94
N ASN A 205 -30.92 0.19 -7.91
CA ASN A 205 -30.72 -1.25 -8.05
C ASN A 205 -32.02 -2.00 -8.38
N GLU A 206 -33.14 -1.65 -7.75
CA GLU A 206 -34.47 -2.23 -8.06
C GLU A 206 -34.88 -1.94 -9.52
N ASP A 207 -34.59 -0.74 -10.00
CA ASP A 207 -34.87 -0.32 -11.38
C ASP A 207 -33.79 -0.78 -12.38
N ARG A 208 -32.71 -1.41 -11.90
CA ARG A 208 -31.56 -1.87 -12.69
C ARG A 208 -30.91 -0.75 -13.52
N VAL A 209 -30.80 0.42 -12.92
CA VAL A 209 -30.11 1.57 -13.50
C VAL A 209 -28.63 1.46 -13.15
N PRO A 210 -27.69 1.41 -14.11
CA PRO A 210 -26.27 1.57 -13.81
C PRO A 210 -26.00 3.03 -13.41
N PHE A 211 -25.19 3.26 -12.39
CA PHE A 211 -24.93 4.61 -11.87
C PHE A 211 -23.54 4.72 -11.25
N VAL A 212 -23.05 5.95 -11.09
CA VAL A 212 -21.99 6.27 -10.14
C VAL A 212 -22.49 7.33 -9.17
N HIS A 213 -22.35 7.09 -7.88
CA HIS A 213 -22.69 8.03 -6.82
C HIS A 213 -21.44 8.35 -6.00
N GLN A 214 -21.20 9.64 -5.75
CA GLN A 214 -20.02 10.16 -5.07
C GLN A 214 -20.44 11.09 -3.93
N CYS A 215 -19.90 10.85 -2.74
CA CYS A 215 -19.95 11.75 -1.60
C CYS A 215 -18.53 12.15 -1.19
N LEU A 216 -18.25 13.44 -1.07
CA LEU A 216 -16.99 13.99 -0.54
C LEU A 216 -17.27 14.66 0.80
N LEU A 217 -16.43 14.38 1.80
CA LEU A 217 -16.55 14.85 3.17
C LEU A 217 -15.27 15.54 3.61
N GLU A 218 -15.41 16.73 4.16
CA GLU A 218 -14.31 17.54 4.69
C GLU A 218 -14.65 18.00 6.11
N PRO A 219 -13.67 18.06 7.03
CA PRO A 219 -13.90 18.66 8.35
C PRO A 219 -14.12 20.17 8.20
N ALA A 220 -15.11 20.71 8.90
CA ALA A 220 -15.40 22.15 8.85
C ALA A 220 -14.35 23.01 9.58
N GLY A 221 -13.54 22.41 10.45
CA GLY A 221 -12.57 23.11 11.29
C GLY A 221 -13.18 23.66 12.59
N SER A 222 -12.34 23.81 13.63
CA SER A 222 -12.75 24.04 15.02
C SER A 222 -13.45 25.38 15.30
N SER A 223 -13.44 26.31 14.36
CA SER A 223 -14.06 27.64 14.48
C SER A 223 -15.46 27.73 13.86
N ASN A 224 -15.94 26.68 13.20
CA ASN A 224 -17.24 26.65 12.53
C ASN A 224 -18.33 26.00 13.41
N PRO A 225 -19.62 26.40 13.24
CA PRO A 225 -20.73 25.88 14.03
C PRO A 225 -21.26 24.51 13.56
N HIS A 226 -20.66 23.94 12.52
CA HIS A 226 -21.00 22.64 11.91
C HIS A 226 -19.75 21.75 11.94
N ASP A 227 -19.93 20.44 11.86
CA ASP A 227 -18.85 19.48 12.03
C ASP A 227 -18.15 19.19 10.70
N PHE A 228 -18.94 19.06 9.61
CA PHE A 228 -18.42 18.69 8.29
C PHE A 228 -19.02 19.53 7.16
N LEU A 229 -18.35 19.47 6.01
CA LEU A 229 -18.81 19.94 4.72
C LEU A 229 -18.95 18.74 3.79
N VAL A 230 -20.12 18.58 3.16
CA VAL A 230 -20.39 17.47 2.24
C VAL A 230 -20.70 17.95 0.83
N SER A 231 -20.25 17.19 -0.16
CA SER A 231 -20.62 17.34 -1.57
C SER A 231 -21.11 15.99 -2.11
N ALA A 232 -22.31 15.95 -2.71
CA ALA A 232 -22.88 14.70 -3.24
C ALA A 232 -23.32 14.84 -4.71
N ARG A 233 -23.02 13.81 -5.52
CA ARG A 233 -23.30 13.76 -6.96
C ARG A 233 -23.79 12.38 -7.38
N LEU A 234 -24.66 12.35 -8.39
CA LEU A 234 -25.19 11.14 -9.00
C LEU A 234 -25.13 11.23 -10.53
N ALA A 235 -24.49 10.25 -11.16
CA ALA A 235 -24.44 10.08 -12.61
C ALA A 235 -25.13 8.75 -13.01
N PRO A 236 -26.36 8.77 -13.51
CA PRO A 236 -27.05 7.58 -14.03
C PRO A 236 -26.68 7.30 -15.49
N PHE A 237 -26.53 6.03 -15.84
CA PHE A 237 -26.24 5.53 -17.19
C PHE A 237 -27.41 4.72 -17.73
N GLY A 238 -27.53 4.64 -19.06
CA GLY A 238 -28.61 3.90 -19.71
C GLY A 238 -29.20 4.59 -20.93
N THR A 239 -30.11 3.89 -21.61
CA THR A 239 -30.78 4.41 -22.81
C THR A 239 -31.52 5.72 -22.52
N GLY A 240 -31.03 6.81 -23.11
CA GLY A 240 -31.63 8.14 -22.98
C GLY A 240 -30.97 9.07 -21.97
N HIS A 241 -29.85 8.66 -21.36
CA HIS A 241 -29.05 9.48 -20.45
C HIS A 241 -27.75 10.02 -21.06
N GLY A 242 -27.44 9.76 -22.33
CA GLY A 242 -26.24 10.31 -22.98
C GLY A 242 -26.48 11.71 -23.58
N ILE A 243 -25.51 12.61 -23.46
CA ILE A 243 -25.52 13.92 -24.16
C ILE A 243 -24.54 13.85 -25.34
N VAL A 244 -25.07 13.69 -26.56
CA VAL A 244 -24.25 13.68 -27.79
C VAL A 244 -24.49 14.94 -28.65
N THR A 245 -25.70 15.50 -28.60
CA THR A 245 -26.10 16.67 -29.38
C THR A 245 -26.78 17.74 -28.54
N GLU A 246 -26.85 18.97 -29.06
CA GLU A 246 -27.58 20.09 -28.44
C GLU A 246 -29.09 19.77 -28.27
N ALA A 247 -29.67 18.93 -29.14
CA ALA A 247 -31.04 18.46 -29.01
C ALA A 247 -31.22 17.49 -27.82
N ASP A 248 -30.21 16.70 -27.49
CA ASP A 248 -30.22 15.84 -26.30
C ASP A 248 -30.14 16.68 -25.02
N LEU A 249 -29.31 17.74 -25.04
CA LEU A 249 -29.25 18.74 -23.97
C LEU A 249 -30.61 19.41 -23.74
N GLU A 250 -31.26 19.89 -24.80
CA GLU A 250 -32.60 20.50 -24.69
C GLU A 250 -33.66 19.52 -24.17
N LYS A 251 -33.57 18.25 -24.56
CA LYS A 251 -34.45 17.19 -24.06
C LYS A 251 -34.27 16.97 -22.57
N HIS A 252 -33.03 16.93 -22.06
CA HIS A 252 -32.75 16.81 -20.63
C HIS A 252 -33.19 18.02 -19.81
N LEU A 253 -33.05 19.24 -20.35
CA LEU A 253 -33.55 20.47 -19.71
C LEU A 253 -35.09 20.60 -19.75
N ALA A 254 -35.76 19.80 -20.58
CA ALA A 254 -37.22 19.78 -20.71
C ALA A 254 -37.88 18.58 -20.01
N ALA A 255 -37.12 17.51 -19.76
CA ALA A 255 -37.59 16.31 -19.11
C ALA A 255 -37.75 16.52 -17.60
N ASP A 256 -38.78 15.90 -17.02
CA ASP A 256 -38.85 15.64 -15.60
C ASP A 256 -37.90 14.45 -15.36
N ASN A 257 -36.61 14.76 -15.27
CA ASN A 257 -35.55 13.74 -15.31
C ASN A 257 -35.75 12.73 -14.18
N GLN A 258 -35.65 11.44 -14.50
CA GLN A 258 -35.75 10.35 -13.54
C GLN A 258 -34.44 10.25 -12.74
N TYR A 259 -34.53 9.92 -11.44
CA TYR A 259 -33.41 9.72 -10.51
C TYR A 259 -32.67 11.01 -10.14
N ARG A 260 -33.37 11.91 -9.44
CA ARG A 260 -32.81 13.18 -8.96
C ARG A 260 -32.27 13.01 -7.56
N ILE A 261 -31.00 13.36 -7.32
CA ILE A 261 -30.37 13.11 -6.01
C ILE A 261 -31.14 13.79 -4.86
N SER A 262 -31.76 14.94 -5.13
CA SER A 262 -32.56 15.67 -4.13
C SER A 262 -33.86 14.97 -3.71
N GLU A 263 -34.40 14.04 -4.50
CA GLU A 263 -35.63 13.32 -4.17
C GLU A 263 -35.42 12.29 -3.05
N TYR A 264 -34.18 11.86 -2.82
CA TYR A 264 -33.81 10.87 -1.82
C TYR A 264 -33.37 11.49 -0.49
N VAL A 265 -33.20 12.81 -0.44
CA VAL A 265 -32.72 13.50 0.75
C VAL A 265 -33.92 14.07 1.53
N PRO A 266 -34.14 13.63 2.79
CA PRO A 266 -35.27 14.09 3.56
C PRO A 266 -35.07 15.54 4.03
N GLY A 267 -36.14 16.33 3.88
CA GLY A 267 -36.16 17.75 4.19
C GLY A 267 -36.00 18.63 2.95
N PRO A 268 -35.73 19.94 3.15
CA PRO A 268 -35.59 20.90 2.07
C PRO A 268 -34.25 20.76 1.33
N ALA A 269 -34.21 19.85 0.34
CA ALA A 269 -33.11 19.70 -0.61
C ALA A 269 -33.53 20.16 -2.03
N THR A 270 -32.55 20.53 -2.85
CA THR A 270 -32.73 20.77 -4.29
C THR A 270 -31.54 20.18 -5.06
N ASP A 271 -31.57 20.24 -6.37
CA ASP A 271 -30.44 19.88 -7.22
C ASP A 271 -30.35 20.86 -8.40
N ASN A 272 -29.31 20.72 -9.21
CA ASN A 272 -29.08 21.53 -10.40
C ASN A 272 -30.21 21.48 -11.44
N TRP A 273 -31.03 20.42 -11.46
CA TRP A 273 -32.13 20.26 -12.41
C TRP A 273 -33.42 20.97 -11.96
N ALA A 274 -33.60 21.18 -10.65
CA ALA A 274 -34.70 21.99 -10.10
C ALA A 274 -34.49 23.49 -10.27
N LEU A 275 -33.29 23.93 -10.66
CA LEU A 275 -32.97 25.34 -10.73
C LEU A 275 -33.84 26.05 -11.78
N PRO A 276 -34.33 27.27 -11.51
CA PRO A 276 -35.24 27.98 -12.40
C PRO A 276 -34.54 28.61 -13.62
N ILE A 277 -33.85 27.81 -14.44
CA ILE A 277 -33.02 28.26 -15.57
C ILE A 277 -33.83 28.94 -16.70
N LYS A 278 -35.02 28.42 -17.02
CA LYS A 278 -35.90 28.97 -18.09
C LYS A 278 -36.29 30.44 -17.86
N PRO A 279 -36.68 30.86 -16.64
CA PRO A 279 -36.82 32.27 -16.27
C PRO A 279 -35.63 33.16 -16.62
N HIS A 280 -34.39 32.66 -16.55
CA HIS A 280 -33.18 33.45 -16.82
C HIS A 280 -32.93 33.69 -18.32
N ARG A 281 -33.22 32.72 -19.19
CA ARG A 281 -33.14 32.89 -20.67
C ARG A 281 -33.97 34.08 -21.19
N ARG A 282 -35.15 34.32 -20.59
CA ARG A 282 -36.06 35.40 -21.01
C ARG A 282 -35.54 36.81 -20.73
N TYR A 283 -34.61 36.97 -19.79
CA TYR A 283 -34.02 38.26 -19.44
C TYR A 283 -32.82 38.60 -20.33
N ALA A 284 -32.04 37.61 -20.78
CA ALA A 284 -30.92 37.82 -21.71
C ALA A 284 -31.37 38.29 -23.12
N ASP A 285 -32.54 37.84 -23.59
CA ASP A 285 -33.07 38.18 -24.92
C ASP A 285 -33.68 39.59 -25.04
N GLN A 286 -33.88 40.31 -23.94
CA GLN A 286 -34.46 41.66 -23.95
C GLN A 286 -33.36 42.70 -23.76
N GLN A 287 -32.91 43.34 -24.85
CA GLN A 287 -32.02 44.52 -24.79
C GLN A 287 -32.67 45.65 -23.96
N SER A 288 -32.40 45.64 -22.66
CA SER A 288 -32.74 46.69 -21.72
C SER A 288 -31.66 47.78 -21.77
N THR A 289 -32.05 49.05 -21.90
CA THR A 289 -31.13 50.20 -21.81
C THR A 289 -30.55 50.43 -20.40
N HIS A 290 -30.97 49.61 -19.43
CA HIS A 290 -30.44 49.58 -18.07
C HIS A 290 -30.22 48.11 -17.65
N PRO A 291 -29.08 47.50 -18.03
CA PRO A 291 -28.78 46.14 -17.65
C PRO A 291 -28.72 46.03 -16.12
N SER A 292 -29.47 45.08 -15.58
CA SER A 292 -29.38 44.62 -14.20
C SER A 292 -27.99 44.04 -13.92
N LYS A 293 -27.63 43.87 -12.63
CA LYS A 293 -26.37 43.22 -12.23
C LYS A 293 -26.18 41.85 -12.90
N LEU A 294 -27.27 41.15 -13.24
CA LEU A 294 -27.27 39.87 -13.97
C LEU A 294 -26.99 40.02 -15.48
N GLU A 295 -27.47 41.07 -16.14
CA GLU A 295 -27.21 41.31 -17.58
C GLU A 295 -25.76 41.76 -17.84
N GLN A 296 -25.08 42.33 -16.85
CA GLN A 296 -23.63 42.57 -16.90
C GLN A 296 -22.80 41.28 -16.71
N LEU A 297 -23.43 40.17 -16.28
CA LEU A 297 -22.75 38.91 -15.95
C LEU A 297 -22.82 37.86 -17.07
N ASP A 298 -23.66 38.05 -18.10
CA ASP A 298 -23.58 37.28 -19.35
C ASP A 298 -22.25 37.57 -20.08
N GLU A 299 -21.69 38.79 -19.89
CA GLU A 299 -20.31 39.11 -20.28
C GLU A 299 -19.24 38.44 -19.38
N MET A 300 -19.56 38.08 -18.14
CA MET A 300 -18.67 37.27 -17.27
C MET A 300 -18.77 35.77 -17.57
N SER A 301 -19.90 35.29 -18.09
CA SER A 301 -20.10 33.91 -18.59
C SER A 301 -19.18 33.55 -19.77
N LEU A 302 -18.54 34.54 -20.40
CA LEU A 302 -17.53 34.34 -21.45
C LEU A 302 -16.22 33.72 -20.94
N ARG A 303 -16.00 33.57 -19.61
CA ARG A 303 -14.78 32.95 -19.07
C ARG A 303 -14.94 31.50 -18.59
N ASP A 304 -16.11 31.06 -18.11
CA ASP A 304 -16.27 29.79 -17.38
C ASP A 304 -17.45 28.88 -17.86
N GLY A 305 -17.99 29.12 -19.06
CA GLY A 305 -19.04 28.27 -19.67
C GLY A 305 -20.48 28.76 -19.46
N SER A 306 -21.45 28.04 -20.04
CA SER A 306 -22.88 28.42 -20.07
C SER A 306 -23.64 28.02 -18.79
N ILE A 307 -24.72 28.74 -18.47
CA ILE A 307 -25.62 28.38 -17.35
C ILE A 307 -26.29 27.01 -17.59
N GLU A 308 -26.49 26.65 -18.86
CA GLU A 308 -26.98 25.35 -19.29
C GLU A 308 -26.04 24.19 -18.91
N GLU A 309 -24.72 24.39 -18.89
CA GLU A 309 -23.76 23.35 -18.51
C GLU A 309 -23.88 23.00 -17.02
N VAL A 310 -24.11 23.99 -16.16
CA VAL A 310 -24.39 23.81 -14.73
C VAL A 310 -25.70 23.08 -14.54
N ALA A 311 -26.72 23.49 -15.30
CA ALA A 311 -28.06 22.92 -15.26
C ALA A 311 -28.09 21.42 -15.56
N VAL A 312 -27.23 20.92 -16.45
CA VAL A 312 -27.14 19.48 -16.74
C VAL A 312 -26.02 18.78 -15.96
N GLY A 313 -25.19 19.54 -15.25
CA GLY A 313 -24.12 19.02 -14.40
C GLY A 313 -22.88 18.56 -15.18
N SER A 314 -22.59 19.12 -16.36
CA SER A 314 -21.39 18.74 -17.13
C SER A 314 -20.07 19.01 -16.37
N PRO A 315 -19.89 20.16 -15.68
CA PRO A 315 -18.72 20.38 -14.83
C PRO A 315 -18.66 19.41 -13.65
N ASP A 316 -19.82 19.11 -13.04
CA ASP A 316 -19.95 18.16 -11.94
C ASP A 316 -19.61 16.73 -12.37
N TYR A 317 -19.97 16.33 -13.58
CA TYR A 317 -19.62 15.03 -14.14
C TYR A 317 -18.11 14.86 -14.28
N ARG A 318 -17.42 15.85 -14.85
CA ARG A 318 -15.96 15.83 -14.96
C ARG A 318 -15.29 15.84 -13.60
N ALA A 319 -15.83 16.61 -12.65
CA ALA A 319 -15.32 16.66 -11.29
C ALA A 319 -15.53 15.33 -10.55
N LEU A 320 -16.65 14.64 -10.80
CA LEU A 320 -16.93 13.31 -10.27
C LEU A 320 -15.86 12.32 -10.73
N LEU A 321 -15.63 12.21 -12.05
CA LEU A 321 -14.61 11.31 -12.60
C LEU A 321 -13.18 11.62 -12.12
N ALA A 322 -12.94 12.86 -11.68
CA ALA A 322 -11.64 13.32 -11.18
C ALA A 322 -11.52 13.35 -9.64
N GLY A 323 -12.54 12.91 -8.89
CA GLY A 323 -12.53 12.94 -7.41
C GLY A 323 -12.46 14.36 -6.81
N ARG A 324 -12.92 15.40 -7.51
CA ARG A 324 -12.74 16.82 -7.10
C ARG A 324 -13.98 17.37 -6.40
N VAL A 325 -13.79 18.13 -5.32
CA VAL A 325 -14.89 18.85 -4.63
C VAL A 325 -15.72 19.70 -5.58
N HIS A 326 -15.05 20.40 -6.53
CA HIS A 326 -15.59 21.35 -7.51
C HIS A 326 -16.87 22.05 -7.04
N ASN A 327 -16.69 23.26 -6.49
CA ASN A 327 -17.79 24.15 -6.12
C ASN A 327 -17.96 25.22 -7.19
N ASP A 328 -19.08 25.19 -7.91
CA ASP A 328 -19.43 26.23 -8.86
C ASP A 328 -20.16 27.38 -8.13
N ASP A 329 -19.51 28.52 -8.00
CA ASP A 329 -20.04 29.69 -7.29
C ASP A 329 -21.37 30.19 -7.87
N ARG A 330 -21.70 29.82 -9.13
CA ARG A 330 -22.98 30.19 -9.75
C ARG A 330 -24.17 29.60 -9.02
N TYR A 331 -24.03 28.45 -8.35
CA TYR A 331 -25.11 27.88 -7.53
C TYR A 331 -25.53 28.85 -6.42
N GLU A 332 -24.56 29.41 -5.71
CA GLU A 332 -24.81 30.37 -4.64
C GLU A 332 -25.27 31.71 -5.21
N GLN A 333 -24.49 32.27 -6.16
CA GLN A 333 -24.67 33.63 -6.64
C GLN A 333 -25.99 33.84 -7.38
N LEU A 334 -26.46 32.83 -8.13
CA LEU A 334 -27.65 32.95 -8.98
C LEU A 334 -28.90 32.37 -8.31
N PHE A 335 -28.75 31.33 -7.48
CA PHE A 335 -29.89 30.57 -6.97
C PHE A 335 -29.97 30.50 -5.44
N GLY A 336 -28.97 31.00 -4.71
CA GLY A 336 -28.94 30.92 -3.25
C GLY A 336 -28.87 29.47 -2.73
N ALA A 337 -28.30 28.58 -3.53
CA ALA A 337 -28.16 27.17 -3.23
C ALA A 337 -26.68 26.78 -3.16
N TYR A 338 -26.32 25.90 -2.23
CA TYR A 338 -24.94 25.56 -1.92
C TYR A 338 -24.64 24.13 -2.31
N GLY A 339 -23.59 23.92 -3.10
CA GLY A 339 -23.09 22.58 -3.44
C GLY A 339 -22.22 21.98 -2.35
N ARG A 340 -21.48 22.81 -1.60
CA ARG A 340 -20.71 22.39 -0.42
C ARG A 340 -21.55 22.67 0.81
N ILE A 341 -22.14 21.61 1.37
CA ILE A 341 -23.25 21.70 2.30
C ILE A 341 -22.73 21.50 3.74
N PRO A 342 -22.92 22.46 4.65
CA PRO A 342 -22.56 22.28 6.05
C PRO A 342 -23.52 21.31 6.73
N ILE A 343 -22.97 20.29 7.39
CA ILE A 343 -23.74 19.26 8.09
C ILE A 343 -23.20 19.03 9.50
N SER A 344 -24.06 18.55 10.39
CA SER A 344 -23.66 18.07 11.71
C SER A 344 -23.32 16.59 11.67
N LYS A 345 -22.64 16.07 12.70
CA LYS A 345 -22.39 14.62 12.85
C LYS A 345 -23.66 13.79 12.71
N ALA A 346 -24.79 14.27 13.23
CA ALA A 346 -26.07 13.55 13.19
C ALA A 346 -26.62 13.34 11.77
N ASP A 347 -26.17 14.14 10.80
CA ASP A 347 -26.60 14.07 9.40
C ASP A 347 -25.68 13.16 8.55
N LEU A 348 -24.50 12.81 9.08
CA LEU A 348 -23.49 12.03 8.38
C LEU A 348 -24.01 10.68 7.84
N PRO A 349 -24.87 9.94 8.56
CA PRO A 349 -25.42 8.68 8.05
C PRO A 349 -26.26 8.82 6.78
N HIS A 350 -26.76 10.01 6.41
CA HIS A 350 -27.42 10.20 5.10
C HIS A 350 -26.46 9.94 3.92
N PHE A 351 -25.16 10.23 4.11
CA PHE A 351 -24.15 10.23 3.06
C PHE A 351 -23.17 9.07 3.18
N PHE A 352 -22.86 8.64 4.41
CA PHE A 352 -21.88 7.61 4.71
C PHE A 352 -22.57 6.37 5.29
N THR A 353 -23.28 5.63 4.43
CA THR A 353 -23.89 4.33 4.74
C THR A 353 -23.70 3.38 3.55
N ALA A 354 -23.25 2.15 3.83
CA ALA A 354 -23.13 1.10 2.83
C ALA A 354 -24.34 0.16 2.85
N VAL A 355 -24.87 -0.16 1.67
CA VAL A 355 -26.04 -1.01 1.44
C VAL A 355 -25.57 -2.31 0.77
N PRO A 356 -25.65 -3.46 1.45
CA PRO A 356 -25.43 -4.72 0.77
C PRO A 356 -26.52 -4.94 -0.28
N ALA A 357 -26.11 -5.11 -1.53
CA ALA A 357 -26.98 -5.59 -2.61
C ALA A 357 -26.18 -6.57 -3.47
N TYR A 358 -26.85 -7.62 -3.94
CA TYR A 358 -26.23 -8.72 -4.69
C TYR A 358 -27.01 -8.91 -6.00
N PHE A 359 -26.28 -9.15 -7.08
CA PHE A 359 -26.82 -9.18 -8.44
C PHE A 359 -26.50 -10.52 -9.10
N GLU A 360 -27.47 -11.09 -9.82
CA GLU A 360 -27.22 -12.24 -10.72
C GLU A 360 -26.67 -11.81 -12.09
N VAL A 361 -26.86 -10.53 -12.44
CA VAL A 361 -26.53 -9.96 -13.74
C VAL A 361 -26.03 -8.53 -13.53
N SER A 362 -24.85 -8.21 -14.09
CA SER A 362 -24.29 -6.85 -14.09
C SER A 362 -25.29 -5.84 -14.65
N SER A 363 -25.47 -4.72 -13.94
CA SER A 363 -26.25 -3.58 -14.42
C SER A 363 -25.60 -2.97 -15.68
N PHE A 364 -24.27 -2.85 -15.68
CA PHE A 364 -23.53 -2.29 -16.82
C PHE A 364 -23.48 -3.24 -18.02
N GLY A 365 -23.51 -4.56 -17.82
CA GLY A 365 -23.42 -5.56 -18.89
C GLY A 365 -24.52 -5.51 -19.97
N GLN A 366 -25.56 -4.69 -19.78
CA GLN A 366 -26.62 -4.46 -20.78
C GLN A 366 -26.41 -3.18 -21.61
N LEU A 367 -25.43 -2.34 -21.27
CA LEU A 367 -25.11 -1.13 -22.01
C LEU A 367 -24.35 -1.48 -23.29
N THR A 368 -24.64 -0.76 -24.37
CA THR A 368 -23.92 -0.88 -25.64
C THR A 368 -23.02 0.33 -25.92
N THR A 369 -22.98 1.28 -24.99
CA THR A 369 -22.44 2.64 -25.20
C THR A 369 -21.34 3.03 -24.23
N THR A 370 -21.21 2.31 -23.12
CA THR A 370 -20.31 2.63 -22.01
C THR A 370 -19.99 1.32 -21.31
N ASP A 371 -18.72 1.04 -21.13
CA ASP A 371 -18.24 -0.11 -20.36
C ASP A 371 -18.23 0.23 -18.86
N GLU A 372 -18.20 -0.78 -18.00
CA GLU A 372 -18.14 -0.59 -16.54
C GLU A 372 -16.77 -0.09 -16.08
N PRO A 373 -16.68 0.54 -14.89
CA PRO A 373 -15.40 0.87 -14.27
C PRO A 373 -14.52 -0.36 -14.08
N GLU A 374 -13.22 -0.21 -14.32
CA GLU A 374 -12.25 -1.28 -14.07
C GLU A 374 -11.68 -1.15 -12.65
N ILE A 375 -11.57 -2.29 -11.94
CA ILE A 375 -11.00 -2.37 -10.60
C ILE A 375 -9.80 -3.31 -10.66
N THR A 376 -8.63 -2.84 -10.23
CA THR A 376 -7.43 -3.66 -10.09
C THR A 376 -7.04 -3.75 -8.62
N THR A 377 -7.10 -4.93 -8.03
CA THR A 377 -6.74 -5.15 -6.62
C THR A 377 -5.23 -5.27 -6.45
N GLU A 378 -4.62 -4.40 -5.63
CA GLU A 378 -3.16 -4.36 -5.41
C GLU A 378 -2.69 -5.21 -4.22
N GLU A 379 -3.58 -5.44 -3.25
CA GLU A 379 -3.29 -6.26 -2.06
C GLU A 379 -4.55 -7.04 -1.67
N LEU A 380 -4.56 -8.35 -1.95
CA LEU A 380 -5.50 -9.29 -1.33
C LEU A 380 -5.14 -9.36 0.16
N GLY A 381 -5.91 -8.67 0.99
CA GLY A 381 -5.96 -8.99 2.41
C GLY A 381 -6.46 -10.43 2.62
N SER A 382 -6.40 -10.93 3.85
CA SER A 382 -7.05 -12.19 4.23
C SER A 382 -8.49 -12.19 3.71
N GLU A 383 -8.83 -13.20 2.91
CA GLU A 383 -10.19 -13.37 2.39
C GLU A 383 -11.15 -13.50 3.58
N SER A 384 -12.28 -12.79 3.50
CA SER A 384 -13.38 -13.08 4.41
C SER A 384 -14.05 -14.35 3.90
N PRO A 385 -14.42 -15.29 4.79
CA PRO A 385 -14.95 -16.56 4.36
C PRO A 385 -16.09 -16.44 3.32
N GLY A 386 -15.89 -16.93 2.09
CA GLY A 386 -16.88 -16.92 1.01
C GLY A 386 -16.79 -15.81 -0.04
N THR A 387 -15.65 -15.12 -0.18
CA THR A 387 -15.42 -14.10 -1.23
C THR A 387 -14.53 -14.62 -2.38
N ARG A 388 -15.01 -15.56 -3.20
CA ARG A 388 -14.31 -15.96 -4.43
C ARG A 388 -14.47 -14.85 -5.49
N GLN A 389 -13.44 -14.05 -5.76
CA GLN A 389 -13.42 -13.10 -6.88
C GLN A 389 -12.39 -13.54 -7.92
N SER A 390 -12.87 -14.13 -9.01
CA SER A 390 -12.12 -14.39 -10.24
C SER A 390 -12.36 -13.24 -11.22
N TYR A 391 -11.55 -12.18 -11.17
CA TYR A 391 -11.55 -11.19 -12.24
C TYR A 391 -10.70 -11.71 -13.41
N GLY A 392 -11.37 -12.34 -14.38
CA GLY A 392 -10.77 -12.83 -15.63
C GLY A 392 -11.67 -13.79 -16.39
N LEU A 393 -11.57 -13.80 -17.73
CA LEU A 393 -12.30 -14.72 -18.61
C LEU A 393 -11.96 -16.19 -18.29
N GLU A 394 -12.87 -16.88 -17.60
CA GLU A 394 -12.81 -18.32 -17.34
C GLU A 394 -12.95 -19.15 -18.64
N LEU A 395 -12.20 -20.26 -18.72
CA LEU A 395 -12.33 -21.25 -19.79
C LEU A 395 -12.87 -22.57 -19.22
N PRO A 396 -13.56 -23.40 -20.02
CA PRO A 396 -14.15 -24.64 -19.53
C PRO A 396 -13.09 -25.59 -18.95
N GLY A 397 -13.12 -25.77 -17.63
CA GLY A 397 -12.12 -26.52 -16.85
C GLY A 397 -11.99 -26.07 -15.40
N ASP A 398 -12.47 -24.88 -15.07
CA ASP A 398 -12.41 -24.33 -13.70
C ASP A 398 -13.34 -25.11 -12.74
N THR A 399 -12.78 -25.52 -11.61
CA THR A 399 -13.33 -26.51 -10.68
C THR A 399 -14.31 -25.89 -9.67
N THR A 400 -15.40 -26.63 -9.42
CA THR A 400 -16.56 -26.24 -8.61
C THR A 400 -16.49 -26.67 -7.14
N ALA A 401 -15.30 -26.89 -6.57
CA ALA A 401 -15.15 -27.33 -5.18
C ALA A 401 -14.87 -26.14 -4.26
N VAL A 402 -15.68 -26.02 -3.20
CA VAL A 402 -15.55 -25.04 -2.12
C VAL A 402 -14.34 -25.43 -1.26
N THR A 403 -13.29 -24.63 -1.28
CA THR A 403 -12.15 -24.70 -0.36
C THR A 403 -12.39 -23.72 0.79
N ASP A 404 -12.19 -24.21 2.02
CA ASP A 404 -12.50 -23.51 3.28
C ASP A 404 -11.44 -22.43 3.61
N ASP A 405 -11.88 -21.34 4.24
CA ASP A 405 -11.15 -20.07 4.44
C ASP A 405 -10.45 -19.96 5.81
N SER A 406 -9.95 -21.08 6.36
CA SER A 406 -9.17 -21.08 7.61
C SER A 406 -7.67 -20.79 7.43
N ASP A 407 -7.15 -20.83 6.22
CA ASP A 407 -5.69 -20.83 5.98
C ASP A 407 -5.15 -19.46 5.57
N GLU A 408 -4.08 -19.00 6.23
CA GLU A 408 -3.28 -17.80 5.90
C GLU A 408 -2.58 -17.86 4.51
N GLU A 409 -2.98 -18.78 3.63
CA GLU A 409 -2.29 -19.14 2.39
C GLU A 409 -3.13 -18.88 1.14
N SER A 410 -2.54 -18.21 0.14
CA SER A 410 -3.22 -17.89 -1.12
C SER A 410 -3.57 -19.13 -1.95
N ASP A 411 -4.65 -19.10 -2.73
CA ASP A 411 -5.04 -20.18 -3.65
C ASP A 411 -3.92 -20.64 -4.59
N ARG A 412 -3.12 -19.69 -5.10
CA ARG A 412 -1.95 -20.00 -5.94
C ARG A 412 -0.91 -20.84 -5.20
N HIS A 413 -0.73 -20.62 -3.90
CA HIS A 413 0.14 -21.44 -3.04
C HIS A 413 -0.44 -22.86 -2.89
N LYS A 414 -1.73 -22.99 -2.56
CA LYS A 414 -2.44 -24.28 -2.48
C LYS A 414 -2.38 -25.07 -3.78
N GLU A 415 -2.58 -24.43 -4.92
CA GLU A 415 -2.42 -25.08 -6.23
C GLU A 415 -1.00 -25.59 -6.46
N LEU A 416 0.02 -24.81 -6.12
CA LEU A 416 1.41 -25.18 -6.33
C LEU A 416 1.83 -26.32 -5.38
N VAL A 417 1.32 -26.32 -4.14
CA VAL A 417 1.43 -27.45 -3.20
C VAL A 417 0.85 -28.72 -3.83
N ASN A 418 -0.40 -28.69 -4.30
CA ASN A 418 -1.04 -29.85 -4.94
C ASN A 418 -0.25 -30.33 -6.18
N LYS A 419 0.18 -29.41 -7.07
CA LYS A 419 1.02 -29.73 -8.23
C LYS A 419 2.36 -30.38 -7.82
N ARG A 420 2.96 -29.92 -6.72
CA ARG A 420 4.21 -30.49 -6.18
C ARG A 420 3.97 -31.87 -5.59
N ILE A 421 2.91 -32.08 -4.82
CA ILE A 421 2.52 -33.38 -4.27
C ILE A 421 2.33 -34.41 -5.39
N GLU A 422 1.55 -34.09 -6.43
CA GLU A 422 1.36 -34.97 -7.58
C GLU A 422 2.68 -35.34 -8.26
N PHE A 423 3.56 -34.34 -8.43
CA PHE A 423 4.88 -34.56 -9.01
C PHE A 423 5.70 -35.53 -8.14
N LEU A 424 5.73 -35.33 -6.82
CA LEU A 424 6.48 -36.18 -5.89
C LEU A 424 5.96 -37.62 -5.90
N LEU A 425 4.64 -37.83 -5.86
CA LEU A 425 4.02 -39.15 -5.93
C LEU A 425 4.36 -39.87 -7.25
N ARG A 426 4.30 -39.16 -8.39
CA ARG A 426 4.68 -39.71 -9.70
C ARG A 426 6.16 -40.15 -9.76
N HIS A 427 7.02 -39.54 -8.94
CA HIS A 427 8.44 -39.85 -8.84
C HIS A 427 8.77 -40.80 -7.67
N GLY A 428 7.76 -41.39 -7.02
CA GLY A 428 7.94 -42.45 -6.03
C GLY A 428 8.25 -41.96 -4.61
N HIS A 429 8.02 -40.67 -4.32
CA HIS A 429 8.10 -40.17 -2.96
C HIS A 429 6.86 -40.59 -2.15
N GLU A 430 7.08 -40.88 -0.87
CA GLU A 430 6.05 -40.98 0.17
C GLU A 430 5.81 -39.57 0.74
N ILE A 431 4.54 -39.15 0.85
CA ILE A 431 4.17 -37.89 1.50
C ILE A 431 3.92 -38.19 2.97
N VAL A 432 4.59 -37.48 3.87
CA VAL A 432 4.59 -37.74 5.32
C VAL A 432 3.75 -36.72 6.06
N ALA A 433 3.87 -35.44 5.69
CA ALA A 433 3.12 -34.34 6.29
C ALA A 433 2.92 -33.24 5.24
N VAL A 434 1.82 -32.50 5.35
CA VAL A 434 1.55 -31.29 4.55
C VAL A 434 0.98 -30.24 5.51
N ASP A 435 1.53 -29.03 5.50
CA ASP A 435 1.04 -27.93 6.34
C ASP A 435 -0.09 -27.18 5.61
N GLN A 436 -1.17 -27.90 5.28
CA GLN A 436 -2.40 -27.35 4.71
C GLN A 436 -3.61 -28.07 5.29
N ASP A 437 -4.73 -27.38 5.49
CA ASP A 437 -5.93 -28.01 6.03
C ASP A 437 -6.55 -29.01 5.04
N VAL A 438 -6.45 -28.75 3.73
CA VAL A 438 -7.04 -29.57 2.67
C VAL A 438 -6.11 -29.67 1.46
N ILE A 439 -5.95 -30.89 0.94
CA ILE A 439 -5.26 -31.18 -0.32
C ILE A 439 -6.21 -31.84 -1.33
N ASP A 440 -6.04 -31.54 -2.62
CA ASP A 440 -6.84 -32.11 -3.72
C ASP A 440 -6.06 -33.24 -4.43
N VAL A 441 -5.44 -34.12 -3.64
CA VAL A 441 -4.68 -35.28 -4.13
C VAL A 441 -5.02 -36.52 -3.31
N ASP A 442 -5.42 -37.59 -3.98
CA ASP A 442 -5.73 -38.87 -3.33
C ASP A 442 -4.44 -39.58 -2.89
N ILE A 443 -4.12 -39.49 -1.59
CA ILE A 443 -3.00 -40.18 -0.96
C ILE A 443 -3.54 -41.39 -0.19
N PRO A 444 -3.31 -42.62 -0.65
CA PRO A 444 -3.80 -43.80 0.03
C PRO A 444 -3.08 -43.98 1.38
N ASP A 445 -3.78 -44.61 2.32
CA ASP A 445 -3.31 -45.13 3.62
C ASP A 445 -3.26 -44.17 4.82
N HIS A 446 -3.19 -42.84 4.64
CA HIS A 446 -3.36 -41.86 5.73
C HIS A 446 -3.55 -40.43 5.20
N ASP A 447 -4.06 -39.54 6.06
CA ASP A 447 -4.24 -38.12 5.75
C ASP A 447 -3.02 -37.30 6.23
N PRO A 448 -2.14 -36.83 5.33
CA PRO A 448 -0.90 -36.16 5.71
C PRO A 448 -1.11 -34.75 6.27
N THR A 449 -2.28 -34.13 6.08
CA THR A 449 -2.62 -32.81 6.66
C THR A 449 -2.80 -32.90 8.18
N THR A 450 -3.19 -34.06 8.68
CA THR A 450 -3.38 -34.31 10.11
C THR A 450 -2.09 -34.73 10.84
N THR A 451 -1.00 -34.90 10.10
CA THR A 451 0.27 -35.39 10.62
C THR A 451 1.26 -34.26 10.79
N GLN A 452 1.73 -34.05 12.02
CA GLN A 452 2.81 -33.11 12.30
C GLN A 452 4.15 -33.87 12.35
N TYR A 453 5.11 -33.50 11.50
CA TYR A 453 6.43 -34.15 11.45
C TYR A 453 7.42 -33.61 12.50
N LEU A 454 7.41 -32.29 12.74
CA LEU A 454 8.19 -31.60 13.78
C LEU A 454 7.24 -30.83 14.69
N ASP A 455 7.53 -30.81 15.99
CA ASP A 455 6.79 -30.02 16.97
C ASP A 455 6.96 -28.50 16.71
N GLY A 456 6.10 -27.66 17.30
CA GLY A 456 6.17 -26.21 17.17
C GLY A 456 5.26 -25.56 16.11
N GLU A 457 5.34 -24.22 16.02
CA GLU A 457 4.43 -23.35 15.24
C GLU A 457 4.84 -23.15 13.78
N SER A 458 6.09 -23.42 13.41
CA SER A 458 6.56 -23.20 12.03
C SER A 458 6.95 -24.52 11.42
N ARG A 459 6.37 -24.84 10.26
CA ARG A 459 6.44 -26.15 9.62
C ARG A 459 6.82 -26.00 8.14
N PRO A 460 7.39 -27.04 7.52
CA PRO A 460 7.54 -27.09 6.06
C PRO A 460 6.19 -27.34 5.38
N ASP A 461 5.96 -26.72 4.23
CA ASP A 461 4.69 -26.87 3.50
C ASP A 461 4.44 -28.34 3.10
N ILE A 462 5.49 -29.06 2.68
CA ILE A 462 5.41 -30.50 2.40
C ILE A 462 6.64 -31.21 2.97
N VAL A 463 6.40 -32.30 3.71
CA VAL A 463 7.42 -33.27 4.08
C VAL A 463 7.23 -34.53 3.25
N SER A 464 8.25 -34.88 2.48
CA SER A 464 8.27 -36.12 1.69
C SER A 464 9.48 -36.98 2.03
N LYS A 465 9.38 -38.27 1.73
CA LYS A 465 10.45 -39.24 1.93
C LYS A 465 10.66 -40.05 0.67
N THR A 466 11.92 -40.16 0.24
CA THR A 466 12.32 -41.07 -0.84
C THR A 466 13.66 -41.71 -0.49
N ASP A 467 13.82 -43.00 -0.80
CA ASP A 467 15.04 -43.77 -0.50
C ASP A 467 15.57 -43.67 0.94
N GLY A 468 14.67 -43.41 1.90
CA GLY A 468 15.01 -43.24 3.32
C GLY A 468 15.52 -41.85 3.71
N VAL A 469 15.58 -40.91 2.79
CA VAL A 469 15.95 -39.50 2.99
C VAL A 469 14.68 -38.65 3.14
N VAL A 470 14.71 -37.69 4.06
CA VAL A 470 13.61 -36.75 4.31
C VAL A 470 13.89 -35.44 3.57
N HIS A 471 12.87 -34.97 2.85
CA HIS A 471 12.90 -33.74 2.05
C HIS A 471 11.79 -32.81 2.51
N PHE A 472 12.15 -31.59 2.83
CA PHE A 472 11.24 -30.47 3.05
C PHE A 472 11.06 -29.73 1.73
N HIS A 473 9.82 -29.38 1.40
CA HIS A 473 9.51 -28.54 0.24
C HIS A 473 8.82 -27.27 0.74
N GLU A 474 9.38 -26.14 0.32
CA GLU A 474 8.94 -24.78 0.68
C GLU A 474 8.41 -24.12 -0.60
N ILE A 475 7.10 -23.88 -0.64
CA ILE A 475 6.35 -23.37 -1.78
C ILE A 475 6.28 -21.84 -1.71
N GLU A 476 6.90 -21.20 -2.68
CA GLU A 476 7.14 -19.76 -2.70
C GLU A 476 6.41 -19.12 -3.90
N VAL A 477 5.20 -18.62 -3.66
CA VAL A 477 4.33 -17.96 -4.65
C VAL A 477 4.47 -16.44 -4.59
N ALA A 478 4.10 -15.74 -5.68
CA ALA A 478 4.28 -14.31 -5.97
C ALA A 478 3.80 -13.26 -4.94
N ASN A 479 3.54 -13.63 -3.68
CA ASN A 479 3.25 -12.72 -2.59
C ASN A 479 4.18 -12.96 -1.39
N LYS A 480 5.04 -11.97 -1.09
CA LYS A 480 5.66 -11.63 0.20
C LYS A 480 5.75 -12.71 1.30
N THR A 481 6.20 -13.94 1.04
CA THR A 481 6.86 -14.72 2.09
C THR A 481 7.99 -13.84 2.59
N LYS A 482 7.84 -13.30 3.80
CA LYS A 482 8.87 -12.47 4.40
C LYS A 482 10.13 -13.33 4.41
N PRO A 483 11.30 -12.84 3.93
CA PRO A 483 12.54 -13.60 3.95
C PRO A 483 12.78 -14.34 5.27
N ALA A 484 12.33 -13.76 6.39
CA ALA A 484 12.36 -14.39 7.70
C ALA A 484 11.67 -15.77 7.81
N ALA A 485 10.52 -15.99 7.17
CA ALA A 485 9.83 -17.29 7.24
C ALA A 485 10.62 -18.38 6.51
N LEU A 486 11.00 -18.12 5.25
CA LEU A 486 11.85 -19.00 4.46
C LEU A 486 13.17 -19.31 5.19
N ILE A 487 13.84 -18.29 5.71
CA ILE A 487 15.11 -18.46 6.44
C ILE A 487 14.90 -19.25 7.74
N THR A 488 13.77 -19.09 8.43
CA THR A 488 13.43 -19.89 9.62
C THR A 488 13.31 -21.37 9.26
N ASN A 489 12.63 -21.69 8.15
CA ASN A 489 12.47 -23.06 7.66
C ASN A 489 13.82 -23.66 7.19
N LEU A 490 14.66 -22.88 6.52
CA LEU A 490 16.02 -23.28 6.16
C LEU A 490 16.91 -23.53 7.39
N ALA A 491 16.81 -22.68 8.41
CA ALA A 491 17.55 -22.85 9.65
C ALA A 491 17.10 -24.11 10.41
N ARG A 492 15.80 -24.40 10.43
CA ARG A 492 15.24 -25.64 10.98
C ARG A 492 15.75 -26.87 10.24
N ALA A 493 15.69 -26.86 8.91
CA ALA A 493 16.17 -27.99 8.11
C ALA A 493 17.67 -28.23 8.33
N ALA A 494 18.46 -27.15 8.40
CA ALA A 494 19.87 -27.22 8.70
C ALA A 494 20.16 -27.76 10.12
N TYR A 495 19.30 -27.45 11.10
CA TYR A 495 19.39 -27.98 12.46
C TYR A 495 19.12 -29.49 12.52
N HIS A 496 18.11 -29.99 11.80
CA HIS A 496 17.78 -31.43 11.76
C HIS A 496 18.56 -32.23 10.68
N GLY A 497 19.34 -31.56 9.82
CA GLY A 497 20.08 -32.21 8.73
C GLY A 497 19.18 -32.75 7.62
N HIS A 498 18.08 -32.05 7.30
CA HIS A 498 17.14 -32.41 6.23
C HIS A 498 17.43 -31.63 4.94
N GLN A 499 17.07 -32.22 3.79
CA GLN A 499 17.18 -31.54 2.49
C GLN A 499 16.00 -30.60 2.28
N VAL A 500 16.22 -29.43 1.70
CA VAL A 500 15.18 -28.43 1.40
C VAL A 500 15.07 -28.20 -0.09
N HIS A 501 13.84 -28.21 -0.60
CA HIS A 501 13.48 -27.86 -1.96
C HIS A 501 12.61 -26.60 -1.94
N ILE A 502 13.17 -25.47 -2.34
CA ILE A 502 12.42 -24.23 -2.53
C ILE A 502 11.77 -24.28 -3.91
N VAL A 503 10.45 -24.20 -3.99
CA VAL A 503 9.68 -24.37 -5.22
C VAL A 503 8.95 -23.08 -5.56
N THR A 504 9.26 -22.48 -6.70
CA THR A 504 8.61 -21.25 -7.18
C THR A 504 7.81 -21.48 -8.45
N GLU A 505 6.92 -20.55 -8.81
CA GLU A 505 6.14 -20.65 -10.06
C GLU A 505 7.01 -20.33 -11.28
N THR A 506 7.89 -19.34 -11.16
CA THR A 506 8.67 -18.83 -12.28
C THR A 506 10.18 -18.96 -12.06
N ARG A 507 10.92 -19.00 -13.17
CA ARG A 507 12.39 -18.92 -13.15
C ARG A 507 12.91 -17.62 -12.53
N ALA A 508 12.16 -16.52 -12.68
CA ALA A 508 12.53 -15.22 -12.13
C ALA A 508 12.47 -15.22 -10.59
N GLU A 509 11.45 -15.87 -10.02
CA GLU A 509 11.33 -16.05 -8.57
C GLU A 509 12.39 -17.02 -8.03
N ALA A 510 12.64 -18.15 -8.69
CA ALA A 510 13.75 -19.03 -8.29
C ALA A 510 15.09 -18.29 -8.28
N LYS A 511 15.30 -17.41 -9.27
CA LYS A 511 16.46 -16.51 -9.28
C LYS A 511 16.44 -15.57 -8.07
N SER A 512 15.30 -14.97 -7.72
CA SER A 512 15.18 -13.99 -6.62
C SER A 512 15.49 -14.59 -5.23
N LYS A 513 15.21 -15.88 -5.02
CA LYS A 513 15.55 -16.59 -3.76
C LYS A 513 17.05 -16.78 -3.56
N LEU A 514 17.80 -16.93 -4.65
CA LEU A 514 19.26 -17.10 -4.63
C LEU A 514 20.01 -15.77 -4.80
N TRP A 515 19.47 -14.84 -5.58
CA TRP A 515 20.09 -13.57 -5.97
C TRP A 515 19.08 -12.43 -6.01
N THR A 516 19.49 -11.22 -5.71
CA THR A 516 18.69 -10.02 -6.04
C THR A 516 19.01 -9.48 -7.44
N THR A 517 18.06 -8.77 -8.03
CA THR A 517 18.21 -8.03 -9.30
C THR A 517 18.85 -6.66 -9.12
N ASN A 518 18.97 -6.16 -7.88
CA ASN A 518 19.57 -4.87 -7.58
C ASN A 518 21.07 -5.06 -7.24
N PRO A 519 22.02 -4.44 -7.96
CA PRO A 519 23.46 -4.53 -7.64
C PRO A 519 23.86 -3.91 -6.29
N GLU A 520 23.01 -3.07 -5.68
CA GLU A 520 23.25 -2.47 -4.35
C GLU A 520 22.73 -3.33 -3.20
N ALA A 521 21.69 -4.14 -3.43
CA ALA A 521 21.31 -5.18 -2.48
C ALA A 521 22.24 -6.38 -2.71
N LYS A 522 22.93 -6.86 -1.68
CA LYS A 522 23.78 -8.04 -1.83
C LYS A 522 22.92 -9.29 -1.62
N GLU A 523 22.74 -10.06 -2.69
CA GLU A 523 22.31 -11.48 -2.77
C GLU A 523 20.94 -11.88 -2.14
N GLY A 524 20.33 -12.98 -2.63
CA GLY A 524 18.99 -13.43 -2.21
C GLY A 524 18.99 -14.13 -0.83
N PRO A 525 17.84 -14.33 -0.18
CA PRO A 525 17.74 -14.77 1.22
C PRO A 525 18.42 -16.12 1.53
N VAL A 526 18.60 -16.98 0.52
CA VAL A 526 19.31 -18.26 0.69
C VAL A 526 20.84 -18.05 0.74
N SER A 527 21.36 -17.14 -0.09
CA SER A 527 22.79 -16.82 -0.14
C SER A 527 23.19 -15.81 0.94
N MET A 528 22.25 -14.98 1.39
CA MET A 528 22.44 -13.96 2.43
C MET A 528 21.20 -13.91 3.36
N PRO A 529 21.23 -14.57 4.53
CA PRO A 529 20.08 -14.67 5.43
C PRO A 529 19.87 -13.44 6.33
N PHE A 530 20.37 -12.29 5.89
CA PHE A 530 20.23 -10.99 6.55
C PHE A 530 19.86 -9.94 5.50
N LYS A 531 19.20 -8.87 5.93
CA LYS A 531 18.59 -7.87 5.03
C LYS A 531 19.63 -7.04 4.31
N ASP A 532 20.68 -6.67 5.02
CA ASP A 532 21.76 -5.82 4.49
C ASP A 532 23.04 -5.96 5.31
N THR A 533 24.13 -5.43 4.78
CA THR A 533 25.40 -5.28 5.46
C THR A 533 25.90 -3.86 5.34
N ASP A 534 26.30 -3.28 6.45
CA ASP A 534 27.14 -2.08 6.46
C ASP A 534 28.61 -2.51 6.72
N GLY A 535 29.55 -1.57 6.60
CA GLY A 535 30.97 -1.79 6.87
C GLY A 535 31.27 -2.32 8.28
N GLU A 536 30.38 -2.05 9.24
CA GLU A 536 30.56 -2.38 10.66
C GLU A 536 29.50 -3.34 11.25
N TRP A 537 28.32 -3.50 10.64
CA TRP A 537 27.20 -4.27 11.19
C TRP A 537 26.42 -5.08 10.16
N THR A 538 25.68 -6.09 10.66
CA THR A 538 24.75 -6.92 9.87
C THR A 538 23.31 -6.54 10.18
N VAL A 539 22.54 -6.09 9.19
CA VAL A 539 21.14 -5.69 9.37
C VAL A 539 20.23 -6.90 9.18
N LEU A 540 19.40 -7.19 10.18
CA LEU A 540 18.61 -8.41 10.22
C LEU A 540 17.22 -8.24 9.58
N TYR A 541 16.67 -9.34 9.07
CA TYR A 541 15.24 -9.43 8.80
C TYR A 541 14.44 -9.46 10.11
N THR A 542 13.16 -9.07 10.04
CA THR A 542 12.23 -9.13 11.18
C THR A 542 11.23 -10.27 11.02
N GLN A 543 10.92 -10.93 12.13
CA GLN A 543 9.90 -11.98 12.21
C GLN A 543 8.48 -11.38 12.21
N ARG A 544 7.44 -12.22 12.10
CA ARG A 544 6.05 -11.78 12.31
C ARG A 544 5.74 -11.52 13.79
N LYS A 545 6.38 -12.21 14.73
CA LYS A 545 6.12 -12.04 16.17
C LYS A 545 6.58 -10.66 16.67
N ALA A 546 5.75 -10.02 17.49
CA ALA A 546 6.11 -8.79 18.17
C ALA A 546 6.86 -9.08 19.47
N VAL A 547 7.71 -8.15 19.91
CA VAL A 547 8.34 -8.20 21.24
C VAL A 547 7.25 -8.03 22.30
N HIS A 548 7.18 -8.97 23.22
CA HIS A 548 6.18 -9.00 24.29
C HIS A 548 6.80 -9.52 25.57
N ARG A 549 6.78 -8.69 26.62
CA ARG A 549 7.19 -9.11 27.94
C ARG A 549 6.00 -9.74 28.65
N ALA A 550 5.94 -11.08 28.65
CA ALA A 550 4.82 -11.83 29.20
C ALA A 550 4.61 -11.65 30.72
N ALA A 551 5.67 -11.30 31.48
CA ALA A 551 5.61 -11.19 32.94
C ALA A 551 4.70 -10.04 33.43
N ASP A 552 4.62 -8.96 32.67
CA ASP A 552 3.85 -7.75 32.99
C ASP A 552 2.88 -7.33 31.87
N ASP A 553 2.72 -8.19 30.85
CA ASP A 553 1.83 -8.00 29.71
C ASP A 553 2.07 -6.69 28.95
N VAL A 554 3.35 -6.46 28.62
CA VAL A 554 3.84 -5.24 27.96
C VAL A 554 4.28 -5.53 26.53
N TRP A 555 3.76 -4.76 25.57
CA TRP A 555 4.24 -4.74 24.19
C TRP A 555 4.98 -3.46 23.91
N TYR A 556 6.07 -3.56 23.16
CA TYR A 556 6.87 -2.40 22.78
C TYR A 556 6.55 -1.95 21.37
N LEU A 557 6.58 -0.64 21.20
CA LEU A 557 6.21 0.06 19.99
C LEU A 557 7.43 0.87 19.50
N LEU A 558 7.55 0.99 18.19
CA LEU A 558 8.53 1.88 17.58
C LEU A 558 8.18 3.35 17.86
N PRO A 559 9.16 4.27 17.87
CA PRO A 559 8.89 5.70 17.74
C PRO A 559 7.97 6.00 16.54
N ARG A 560 7.15 7.05 16.62
CA ARG A 560 6.10 7.35 15.62
C ARG A 560 6.65 7.53 14.21
N GLU A 561 7.89 7.97 14.08
CA GLU A 561 8.55 8.24 12.81
C GLU A 561 8.96 6.94 12.10
N LEU A 562 8.89 5.78 12.78
CA LEU A 562 9.33 4.48 12.27
C LEU A 562 8.16 3.51 12.09
N SER A 563 8.04 2.96 10.88
CA SER A 563 7.09 1.89 10.55
C SER A 563 7.72 0.48 10.54
N GLU A 564 9.06 0.38 10.52
CA GLU A 564 9.78 -0.90 10.51
C GLU A 564 10.92 -0.89 11.53
N ALA A 565 11.08 -2.00 12.26
CA ALA A 565 12.16 -2.16 13.23
C ALA A 565 13.47 -2.48 12.50
N THR A 566 14.53 -1.71 12.78
CA THR A 566 15.87 -1.96 12.25
C THR A 566 16.74 -2.59 13.33
N TRP A 567 16.99 -3.89 13.19
CA TRP A 567 17.87 -4.65 14.08
C TRP A 567 19.25 -4.83 13.46
N ARG A 568 20.30 -4.65 14.26
CA ARG A 568 21.69 -4.89 13.89
C ARG A 568 22.30 -6.00 14.75
N LEU A 569 23.09 -6.86 14.14
CA LEU A 569 23.95 -7.83 14.80
C LEU A 569 25.41 -7.40 14.62
N THR A 570 26.12 -7.31 15.75
CA THR A 570 27.53 -6.92 15.80
C THR A 570 28.47 -8.14 15.74
N PRO A 571 29.76 -7.95 15.42
CA PRO A 571 30.78 -9.02 15.45
C PRO A 571 31.05 -9.65 16.83
N ASP A 572 30.53 -9.03 17.88
CA ASP A 572 30.60 -9.51 19.27
C ASP A 572 29.25 -10.11 19.70
N ASP A 573 28.40 -10.49 18.75
CA ASP A 573 27.11 -11.18 18.92
C ASP A 573 26.10 -10.41 19.78
N ARG A 574 26.15 -9.08 19.70
CA ARG A 574 25.16 -8.17 20.31
C ARG A 574 24.08 -7.79 19.33
N LEU A 575 22.82 -7.92 19.74
CA LEU A 575 21.65 -7.41 19.05
C LEU A 575 21.35 -5.99 19.49
N GLN A 576 21.14 -5.10 18.53
CA GLN A 576 20.81 -3.69 18.78
C GLN A 576 19.60 -3.28 17.94
N LEU A 577 18.57 -2.73 18.58
CA LEU A 577 17.49 -2.02 17.90
C LEU A 577 17.91 -0.56 17.72
N VAL A 578 17.83 -0.06 16.50
CA VAL A 578 18.34 1.28 16.15
C VAL A 578 17.21 2.25 15.84
N GLY A 579 17.32 3.46 16.38
CA GLY A 579 16.43 4.60 16.15
C GLY A 579 16.79 5.42 14.91
N PRO A 580 15.98 6.42 14.55
CA PRO A 580 16.13 7.19 13.30
C PRO A 580 17.43 8.01 13.24
N ASP A 581 17.96 8.42 14.39
CA ASP A 581 19.21 9.17 14.56
C ASP A 581 20.45 8.27 14.75
N GLY A 582 20.28 6.95 14.66
CA GLY A 582 21.32 5.97 14.97
C GLY A 582 21.46 5.64 16.45
N SER A 583 20.59 6.17 17.33
CA SER A 583 20.58 5.81 18.74
C SER A 583 20.21 4.35 18.97
N ILE A 584 20.73 3.76 20.05
CA ILE A 584 20.41 2.38 20.45
C ILE A 584 19.17 2.42 21.34
N LEU A 585 18.06 1.91 20.81
CA LEU A 585 16.77 1.86 21.50
C LEU A 585 16.64 0.64 22.42
N ALA A 586 17.31 -0.46 22.09
CA ALA A 586 17.43 -1.65 22.93
C ALA A 586 18.69 -2.41 22.54
N GLU A 587 19.31 -3.10 23.51
CA GLU A 587 20.48 -3.93 23.27
C GLU A 587 20.52 -5.16 24.18
N GLY A 588 20.98 -6.28 23.65
CA GLY A 588 21.18 -7.50 24.42
C GLY A 588 22.04 -8.53 23.69
N ASP A 589 22.20 -9.69 24.30
CA ASP A 589 22.95 -10.81 23.74
C ASP A 589 22.09 -11.52 22.68
N ALA A 590 22.67 -11.91 21.54
CA ALA A 590 21.93 -12.57 20.47
C ALA A 590 21.35 -13.94 20.87
N GLU A 591 21.93 -14.59 21.89
CA GLU A 591 21.45 -15.88 22.44
C GLU A 591 20.44 -15.70 23.60
N GLN A 592 20.02 -14.48 23.89
CA GLN A 592 18.95 -14.19 24.85
C GLN A 592 17.69 -13.77 24.10
N SER A 593 16.53 -14.14 24.65
CA SER A 593 15.26 -13.67 24.08
C SER A 593 15.15 -12.15 24.17
N VAL A 594 14.77 -11.52 23.06
CA VAL A 594 14.57 -10.07 22.98
C VAL A 594 13.45 -9.57 23.88
N ASP A 595 12.52 -10.45 24.31
CA ASP A 595 11.46 -10.11 25.25
C ASP A 595 12.01 -9.72 26.64
N ALA A 596 13.24 -10.14 26.95
CA ALA A 596 13.94 -9.82 28.19
C ALA A 596 14.76 -8.51 28.12
N PHE A 597 14.86 -7.86 26.96
CA PHE A 597 15.67 -6.65 26.81
C PHE A 597 15.00 -5.44 27.47
N GLU A 598 15.81 -4.43 27.78
CA GLU A 598 15.32 -3.11 28.17
C GLU A 598 15.15 -2.26 26.90
N PHE A 599 13.97 -1.67 26.73
CA PHE A 599 13.62 -0.82 25.58
C PHE A 599 13.39 0.62 26.03
N ASN A 600 14.08 1.54 25.36
CA ASN A 600 13.91 2.98 25.46
C ASN A 600 12.90 3.48 24.41
N THR A 601 11.74 2.83 24.32
CA THR A 601 10.71 3.11 23.31
C THR A 601 9.33 3.25 23.93
N PRO A 602 8.34 3.80 23.22
CA PRO A 602 6.95 3.74 23.65
C PRO A 602 6.51 2.29 23.86
N ARG A 603 5.54 2.10 24.75
CA ARG A 603 5.01 0.77 25.10
C ARG A 603 3.53 0.83 25.42
N VAL A 604 2.84 -0.27 25.19
CA VAL A 604 1.44 -0.45 25.57
C VAL A 604 1.33 -1.58 26.57
N ARG A 605 0.60 -1.35 27.66
CA ARG A 605 0.38 -2.33 28.73
C ARG A 605 -1.05 -2.31 29.22
N LYS A 606 -1.49 -3.42 29.81
CA LYS A 606 -2.81 -3.50 30.42
C LYS A 606 -2.80 -2.91 31.83
N GLU A 607 -3.79 -2.09 32.17
CA GLU A 607 -4.02 -1.55 33.51
C GLU A 607 -5.50 -1.66 33.88
N GLY A 608 -5.84 -2.67 34.69
CA GLY A 608 -7.25 -2.99 34.96
C GLY A 608 -7.96 -3.47 33.70
N ASP A 609 -9.04 -2.78 33.32
CA ASP A 609 -9.86 -3.07 32.13
C ASP A 609 -9.45 -2.24 30.91
N GLU A 610 -8.45 -1.36 31.04
CA GLU A 610 -7.97 -0.47 29.97
C GLU A 610 -6.54 -0.82 29.53
N TRP A 611 -6.22 -0.41 28.32
CA TRP A 611 -4.87 -0.43 27.76
C TRP A 611 -4.29 0.97 27.77
N VAL A 612 -3.06 1.08 28.27
CA VAL A 612 -2.36 2.34 28.49
C VAL A 612 -1.15 2.39 27.58
N LEU A 613 -1.11 3.39 26.71
CA LEU A 613 0.06 3.76 25.93
C LEU A 613 0.93 4.71 26.76
N GLU A 614 2.20 4.35 26.92
CA GLU A 614 3.23 5.15 27.58
C GLU A 614 4.32 5.53 26.59
N SER A 615 4.87 6.74 26.75
CA SER A 615 6.11 7.14 26.09
C SER A 615 7.31 6.37 26.65
N ALA A 616 8.47 6.50 26.01
CA ALA A 616 9.73 5.91 26.49
C ALA A 616 10.11 6.38 27.91
N SER A 617 9.74 7.61 28.29
CA SER A 617 9.98 8.16 29.63
C SER A 617 8.96 7.72 30.69
N GLY A 618 7.94 6.95 30.29
CA GLY A 618 6.87 6.47 31.17
C GLY A 618 5.71 7.46 31.34
N GLU A 619 5.65 8.52 30.54
CA GLU A 619 4.50 9.42 30.50
C GLU A 619 3.31 8.73 29.82
N VAL A 620 2.12 8.80 30.41
CA VAL A 620 0.92 8.22 29.81
C VAL A 620 0.41 9.12 28.69
N LEU A 621 0.42 8.62 27.47
CA LEU A 621 -0.02 9.34 26.28
C LEU A 621 -1.50 9.10 25.96
N ARG A 622 -1.98 7.86 26.13
CA ARG A 622 -3.36 7.48 25.74
C ARG A 622 -3.87 6.30 26.58
N ARG A 623 -5.19 6.27 26.84
CA ARG A 623 -5.91 5.12 27.41
C ARG A 623 -7.08 4.72 26.50
N ARG A 624 -7.27 3.43 26.26
CA ARG A 624 -8.37 2.86 25.45
C ARG A 624 -8.79 1.49 25.97
N SER A 625 -9.94 0.99 25.53
CA SER A 625 -10.50 -0.32 25.92
C SER A 625 -9.76 -1.51 25.28
N THR A 626 -9.12 -1.32 24.11
CA THR A 626 -8.40 -2.38 23.39
C THR A 626 -6.93 -2.01 23.17
N LYS A 627 -6.09 -3.04 23.02
CA LYS A 627 -4.65 -2.87 22.76
C LYS A 627 -4.38 -2.14 21.44
N GLY A 628 -5.11 -2.50 20.38
CA GLY A 628 -5.00 -1.88 19.06
C GLY A 628 -5.31 -0.39 19.11
N ALA A 629 -6.44 -0.01 19.68
CA ALA A 629 -6.82 1.40 19.81
C ALA A 629 -5.84 2.21 20.69
N ALA A 630 -5.30 1.61 21.76
CA ALA A 630 -4.27 2.26 22.57
C ALA A 630 -2.98 2.48 21.79
N ALA A 631 -2.58 1.52 20.97
CA ALA A 631 -1.36 1.56 20.15
C ALA A 631 -1.55 2.23 18.76
N SER A 632 -2.75 2.70 18.41
CA SER A 632 -3.03 3.32 17.11
C SER A 632 -2.06 4.48 16.81
N GLY A 633 -1.57 4.53 15.57
CA GLY A 633 -0.50 5.45 15.13
C GLY A 633 0.92 4.99 15.49
N TYR A 634 1.10 3.81 16.07
CA TYR A 634 2.40 3.21 16.37
C TYR A 634 2.52 1.81 15.76
N SER A 635 3.75 1.42 15.42
CA SER A 635 4.07 0.08 14.94
C SER A 635 4.66 -0.78 16.06
N PHE A 636 4.18 -2.02 16.21
CA PHE A 636 4.79 -2.97 17.14
C PHE A 636 6.21 -3.33 16.71
N ILE A 637 7.14 -3.36 17.67
CA ILE A 637 8.50 -3.82 17.42
C ILE A 637 8.44 -5.31 17.11
N ARG A 638 8.81 -5.69 15.89
CA ARG A 638 8.91 -7.09 15.48
C ARG A 638 10.25 -7.68 15.94
N LYS A 639 10.25 -8.94 16.36
CA LYS A 639 11.46 -9.66 16.80
C LYS A 639 12.47 -9.78 15.64
N PRO A 640 13.78 -9.70 15.89
CA PRO A 640 14.78 -9.96 14.87
C PRO A 640 14.83 -11.45 14.50
N LEU A 641 15.20 -11.73 13.26
CA LEU A 641 15.62 -13.07 12.84
C LEU A 641 17.15 -13.15 12.96
N VAL A 642 17.63 -13.86 13.98
CA VAL A 642 19.07 -14.09 14.17
C VAL A 642 19.51 -15.25 13.25
N PRO A 643 20.39 -15.02 12.27
CA PRO A 643 20.85 -16.07 11.38
C PRO A 643 21.78 -17.04 12.11
N THR A 644 21.58 -18.35 11.93
CA THR A 644 22.44 -19.39 12.50
C THR A 644 23.71 -19.64 11.65
N ARG A 645 23.69 -19.21 10.38
CA ARG A 645 24.76 -19.38 9.38
C ARG A 645 24.86 -18.11 8.51
N PHE A 646 26.00 -17.88 7.84
CA PHE A 646 26.09 -16.77 6.86
C PHE A 646 25.38 -17.09 5.52
N GLU A 647 25.05 -18.35 5.25
CA GLU A 647 24.36 -18.80 4.06
C GLU A 647 23.64 -20.15 4.33
N TYR A 648 22.59 -20.45 3.56
CA TYR A 648 21.84 -21.72 3.60
C TYR A 648 21.88 -22.46 2.26
N LEU A 649 23.05 -22.46 1.61
CA LEU A 649 23.24 -23.14 0.32
C LEU A 649 23.35 -24.66 0.45
N GLU A 650 23.99 -25.14 1.51
CA GLU A 650 24.17 -26.56 1.77
C GLU A 650 22.81 -27.25 1.98
N ASN A 651 22.57 -28.36 1.27
CA ASN A 651 21.32 -29.14 1.28
C ASN A 651 20.07 -28.40 0.79
N THR A 652 20.23 -27.25 0.12
CA THR A 652 19.11 -26.47 -0.45
C THR A 652 19.11 -26.54 -1.96
N THR A 653 18.00 -26.96 -2.55
CA THR A 653 17.74 -26.93 -3.99
C THR A 653 16.65 -25.90 -4.28
N VAL A 654 16.83 -25.07 -5.31
CA VAL A 654 15.79 -24.14 -5.78
C VAL A 654 15.26 -24.63 -7.12
N GLU A 655 13.94 -24.76 -7.23
CA GLU A 655 13.23 -25.28 -8.39
C GLU A 655 12.16 -24.28 -8.83
N PHE A 656 11.83 -24.29 -10.12
CA PHE A 656 10.72 -23.53 -10.65
C PHE A 656 9.80 -24.41 -11.50
N GLN A 657 8.52 -24.05 -11.55
CA GLN A 657 7.54 -24.73 -12.39
C GLN A 657 7.86 -24.49 -13.88
N SER A 658 7.74 -25.56 -14.67
CA SER A 658 7.98 -25.59 -16.11
C SER A 658 6.95 -26.49 -16.80
N ASN A 659 6.87 -26.45 -18.13
CA ASN A 659 5.85 -27.18 -18.90
C ASN A 659 5.80 -28.70 -18.63
N ASN A 660 6.89 -29.30 -18.12
CA ASN A 660 7.00 -30.74 -17.86
C ASN A 660 7.11 -31.09 -16.37
N GLY A 661 6.71 -30.20 -15.45
CA GLY A 661 6.85 -30.39 -14.00
C GLY A 661 7.78 -29.34 -13.39
N PHE A 662 8.74 -29.75 -12.57
CA PHE A 662 9.65 -28.83 -11.88
C PHE A 662 11.07 -28.95 -12.44
N THR A 663 11.72 -27.81 -12.66
CA THR A 663 13.09 -27.73 -13.14
C THR A 663 13.97 -27.13 -12.07
N ILE A 664 15.10 -27.78 -11.76
CA ILE A 664 16.12 -27.21 -10.87
C ILE A 664 16.69 -25.96 -11.52
N PHE A 665 16.74 -24.87 -10.74
CA PHE A 665 17.44 -23.66 -11.13
C PHE A 665 18.96 -23.90 -10.97
N GLU A 666 19.60 -24.32 -12.05
CA GLU A 666 21.07 -24.44 -12.10
C GLU A 666 21.72 -23.05 -12.09
N LYS A 667 22.59 -22.82 -11.11
CA LYS A 667 23.20 -21.52 -10.77
C LYS A 667 24.68 -21.50 -11.16
N PRO A 668 25.13 -20.71 -12.15
CA PRO A 668 26.49 -20.21 -12.14
C PRO A 668 26.57 -19.00 -11.20
N PRO A 669 27.48 -18.97 -10.20
CA PRO A 669 27.77 -17.78 -9.42
C PRO A 669 28.07 -16.56 -10.31
N LEU A 670 27.67 -15.35 -9.91
CA LEU A 670 27.98 -14.13 -10.67
C LEU A 670 29.49 -13.90 -10.86
N TRP A 671 30.29 -14.33 -9.88
CA TRP A 671 31.76 -14.33 -9.96
C TRP A 671 32.31 -15.44 -10.87
N GLU A 672 31.51 -16.45 -11.23
CA GLU A 672 31.89 -17.51 -12.16
C GLU A 672 31.48 -17.14 -13.59
N GLN A 673 32.43 -16.56 -14.32
CA GLN A 673 32.30 -16.40 -15.77
C GLN A 673 33.00 -17.57 -16.48
N PRO A 674 32.28 -18.39 -17.29
CA PRO A 674 32.83 -19.60 -17.91
C PRO A 674 34.05 -19.38 -18.81
N GLN A 675 34.28 -18.16 -19.27
CA GLN A 675 35.38 -17.79 -20.16
C GLN A 675 36.63 -17.27 -19.41
N GLN A 676 36.55 -17.07 -18.09
CA GLN A 676 37.64 -16.52 -17.29
C GLN A 676 38.68 -17.57 -16.89
N SER A 677 39.92 -17.12 -16.70
CA SER A 677 41.00 -17.99 -16.19
C SER A 677 40.74 -18.41 -14.75
N ALA A 678 41.28 -19.56 -14.34
CA ALA A 678 41.13 -20.05 -12.97
C ALA A 678 41.66 -19.07 -11.91
N SER A 679 42.69 -18.25 -12.21
CA SER A 679 43.21 -17.25 -11.26
C SER A 679 42.17 -16.19 -10.95
N ILE A 680 41.62 -15.55 -11.99
CA ILE A 680 40.60 -14.50 -11.85
C ILE A 680 39.38 -15.05 -11.13
N ARG A 681 38.93 -16.26 -11.50
CA ARG A 681 37.80 -16.92 -10.81
C ARG A 681 38.07 -17.08 -9.32
N TYR A 682 39.26 -17.50 -8.91
CA TYR A 682 39.59 -17.64 -7.49
C TYR A 682 39.66 -16.29 -6.78
N GLU A 683 40.22 -15.27 -7.42
CA GLU A 683 40.29 -13.90 -6.89
C GLU A 683 38.89 -13.34 -6.63
N GLU A 684 37.99 -13.40 -7.61
CA GLU A 684 36.60 -12.93 -7.48
C GLU A 684 35.80 -13.76 -6.46
N ALA A 685 35.93 -15.08 -6.47
CA ALA A 685 35.27 -15.94 -5.49
C ALA A 685 35.74 -15.65 -4.06
N SER A 686 37.05 -15.49 -3.84
CA SER A 686 37.59 -15.14 -2.53
C SER A 686 37.13 -13.75 -2.07
N LYS A 687 37.02 -12.79 -2.98
CA LYS A 687 36.46 -11.46 -2.66
C LYS A 687 35.01 -11.55 -2.20
N ALA A 688 34.15 -12.17 -3.00
CA ALA A 688 32.73 -12.32 -2.69
C ALA A 688 32.52 -13.02 -1.33
N PHE A 689 33.24 -14.11 -1.09
CA PHE A 689 33.17 -14.84 0.17
C PHE A 689 33.62 -14.01 1.38
N VAL A 690 34.78 -13.33 1.30
CA VAL A 690 35.30 -12.55 2.43
C VAL A 690 34.38 -11.38 2.74
N GLU A 691 33.84 -10.68 1.74
CA GLU A 691 32.89 -9.59 1.95
C GLU A 691 31.56 -10.07 2.56
N LEU A 692 31.12 -11.28 2.20
CA LEU A 692 29.93 -11.91 2.78
C LEU A 692 30.12 -12.20 4.27
N VAL A 693 31.22 -12.87 4.65
CA VAL A 693 31.37 -13.42 6.01
C VAL A 693 32.11 -12.52 6.99
N THR A 694 32.74 -11.43 6.54
CA THR A 694 33.60 -10.56 7.38
C THR A 694 33.28 -9.07 7.27
N VAL A 695 33.64 -8.33 8.33
CA VAL A 695 33.67 -6.86 8.40
C VAL A 695 35.09 -6.36 8.67
N GLU A 696 35.31 -5.08 8.39
CA GLU A 696 36.57 -4.40 8.71
C GLU A 696 36.65 -4.11 10.20
N ARG A 697 37.79 -4.41 10.81
CA ARG A 697 38.07 -4.10 12.20
C ARG A 697 39.58 -4.02 12.41
N GLU A 698 40.07 -2.81 12.62
CA GLU A 698 41.50 -2.54 12.81
C GLU A 698 42.08 -3.44 13.91
N GLY A 699 43.20 -4.10 13.60
CA GLY A 699 43.92 -5.00 14.50
C GLY A 699 43.24 -6.35 14.76
N ALA A 700 42.11 -6.66 14.11
CA ALA A 700 41.53 -8.00 14.14
C ALA A 700 42.23 -8.94 13.14
N GLU A 701 42.29 -10.22 13.48
CA GLU A 701 42.94 -11.23 12.65
C GLU A 701 42.10 -12.50 12.55
N ILE A 702 41.98 -13.05 11.34
CA ILE A 702 41.35 -14.35 11.08
C ILE A 702 42.40 -15.34 10.57
N PRO A 703 42.59 -16.52 11.20
CA PRO A 703 43.47 -17.56 10.69
C PRO A 703 43.06 -18.03 9.27
N ILE A 704 43.99 -17.97 8.31
CA ILE A 704 43.71 -18.42 6.93
C ILE A 704 43.24 -19.89 6.86
N PRO A 705 43.75 -20.86 7.65
CA PRO A 705 43.24 -22.22 7.62
C PRO A 705 41.76 -22.32 7.97
N GLU A 706 41.28 -21.51 8.90
CA GLU A 706 39.88 -21.43 9.31
C GLU A 706 39.03 -20.83 8.20
N LEU A 707 39.42 -19.66 7.69
CA LEU A 707 38.76 -18.99 6.58
C LEU A 707 38.67 -19.89 5.34
N ARG A 708 39.75 -20.61 5.02
CA ARG A 708 39.81 -21.53 3.88
C ARG A 708 38.87 -22.72 4.03
N ARG A 709 38.80 -23.32 5.22
CA ARG A 709 37.88 -24.44 5.47
C ARG A 709 36.45 -24.04 5.16
N ARG A 710 36.06 -22.83 5.59
CA ARG A 710 34.73 -22.28 5.32
C ARG A 710 34.54 -21.92 3.85
N PHE A 711 35.52 -21.25 3.24
CA PHE A 711 35.49 -20.92 1.81
C PHE A 711 35.25 -22.16 0.94
N LYS A 712 35.87 -23.29 1.27
CA LYS A 712 35.70 -24.54 0.51
C LYS A 712 34.27 -25.04 0.53
N ALA A 713 33.64 -25.10 1.71
CA ALA A 713 32.24 -25.49 1.83
C ALA A 713 31.34 -24.58 0.99
N TRP A 714 31.48 -23.26 1.16
CA TRP A 714 30.74 -22.27 0.39
C TRP A 714 30.98 -22.36 -1.14
N TYR A 715 32.21 -22.68 -1.56
CA TYR A 715 32.59 -22.77 -2.97
C TYR A 715 31.98 -24.00 -3.64
N THR A 716 32.03 -25.16 -2.98
CA THR A 716 31.55 -26.42 -3.55
C THR A 716 30.04 -26.49 -3.68
N GLU A 717 29.29 -25.77 -2.83
CA GLU A 717 27.83 -25.68 -2.96
C GLU A 717 27.38 -24.79 -4.13
N GLN A 718 28.29 -24.02 -4.73
CA GLN A 718 27.95 -23.09 -5.80
C GLN A 718 28.49 -23.47 -7.17
N THR A 719 29.53 -24.31 -7.24
CA THR A 719 30.12 -24.70 -8.53
C THR A 719 30.79 -26.07 -8.47
N ASP A 720 30.68 -26.80 -9.58
CA ASP A 720 31.40 -28.05 -9.81
C ASP A 720 32.86 -27.83 -10.25
N LEU A 721 33.28 -26.57 -10.44
CA LEU A 721 34.64 -26.25 -10.83
C LEU A 721 35.63 -26.58 -9.70
N LYS A 722 36.87 -26.86 -10.10
CA LYS A 722 37.93 -27.20 -9.16
C LYS A 722 38.21 -26.04 -8.18
N GLU A 723 38.15 -26.34 -6.89
CA GLU A 723 38.53 -25.43 -5.80
C GLU A 723 40.02 -25.03 -5.83
N PRO A 724 40.38 -23.83 -5.34
CA PRO A 724 41.77 -23.43 -5.16
C PRO A 724 42.45 -24.26 -4.08
N ASN A 725 43.67 -24.73 -4.36
CA ASN A 725 44.53 -25.30 -3.31
C ASN A 725 45.09 -24.20 -2.39
N GLU A 726 45.82 -24.59 -1.34
CA GLU A 726 46.33 -23.65 -0.33
C GLU A 726 47.12 -22.47 -0.92
N THR A 727 47.95 -22.75 -1.94
CA THR A 727 48.76 -21.73 -2.61
C THR A 727 47.90 -20.78 -3.45
N TRP A 728 46.94 -21.30 -4.20
CA TRP A 728 46.05 -20.49 -5.03
C TRP A 728 45.10 -19.64 -4.19
N PHE A 729 44.56 -20.18 -3.11
CA PHE A 729 43.70 -19.44 -2.19
C PHE A 729 44.46 -18.27 -1.53
N GLY A 730 45.67 -18.53 -1.02
CA GLY A 730 46.49 -17.46 -0.44
C GLY A 730 46.91 -16.37 -1.45
N ARG A 731 47.02 -16.70 -2.74
CA ARG A 731 47.25 -15.70 -3.79
C ARG A 731 46.01 -14.89 -4.11
N ALA A 732 44.85 -15.55 -4.20
CA ALA A 732 43.56 -14.93 -4.45
C ALA A 732 43.21 -13.91 -3.35
N LEU A 733 43.40 -14.26 -2.07
CA LEU A 733 43.19 -13.34 -0.95
C LEU A 733 44.03 -12.06 -1.08
N ARG A 734 45.31 -12.18 -1.43
CA ARG A 734 46.25 -11.05 -1.56
C ARG A 734 45.94 -10.11 -2.72
N ALA A 735 45.03 -10.48 -3.62
CA ALA A 735 44.60 -9.58 -4.69
C ALA A 735 43.75 -8.42 -4.13
N TYR A 736 43.00 -8.67 -3.05
CA TYR A 736 42.02 -7.73 -2.51
C TYR A 736 42.20 -7.41 -1.02
N PHE A 737 42.88 -8.27 -0.26
CA PHE A 737 42.98 -8.16 1.20
C PHE A 737 44.42 -8.25 1.70
N GLU A 738 44.66 -7.60 2.85
CA GLU A 738 45.94 -7.68 3.54
C GLU A 738 46.08 -9.01 4.30
N VAL A 739 47.24 -9.64 4.13
CA VAL A 739 47.54 -10.95 4.72
C VAL A 739 48.89 -10.87 5.40
N ASP A 740 48.92 -11.11 6.71
CA ASP A 740 50.20 -11.27 7.40
C ASP A 740 50.82 -12.61 6.99
N ALA A 741 52.06 -12.50 6.49
CA ALA A 741 52.87 -13.61 6.02
C ALA A 741 54.18 -13.74 6.82
N THR A 742 54.30 -13.06 7.96
CA THR A 742 55.49 -13.11 8.81
C THR A 742 55.70 -14.49 9.44
N ASP A 743 54.62 -15.22 9.75
CA ASP A 743 54.64 -16.63 10.16
C ASP A 743 54.07 -17.54 9.06
N ASP A 744 54.93 -18.35 8.45
CA ASP A 744 54.52 -19.27 7.38
C ASP A 744 53.51 -20.35 7.84
N HIS A 745 53.41 -20.61 9.14
CA HIS A 745 52.50 -21.60 9.72
C HIS A 745 51.22 -20.99 10.30
N ASN A 746 51.17 -19.68 10.56
CA ASN A 746 50.03 -18.99 11.16
C ASN A 746 49.66 -17.72 10.36
N LYS A 747 49.47 -17.85 9.05
CA LYS A 747 49.05 -16.72 8.22
C LYS A 747 47.64 -16.28 8.62
N THR A 748 47.46 -14.98 8.77
CA THR A 748 46.19 -14.36 9.14
C THR A 748 45.73 -13.36 8.09
N LEU A 749 44.42 -13.26 7.90
CA LEU A 749 43.76 -12.13 7.24
C LEU A 749 43.70 -11.00 8.25
N VAL A 750 44.27 -9.84 7.93
CA VAL A 750 44.44 -8.71 8.85
C VAL A 750 43.31 -7.70 8.66
N ASP A 751 43.01 -6.96 9.72
CA ASP A 751 42.01 -5.89 9.80
C ASP A 751 40.59 -6.36 9.46
N ARG A 752 40.31 -7.65 9.64
CA ARG A 752 38.97 -8.21 9.44
C ARG A 752 38.59 -9.16 10.58
N ARG A 753 37.29 -9.23 10.84
CA ARG A 753 36.66 -10.18 11.77
C ARG A 753 35.39 -10.74 11.14
N PHE A 754 34.99 -11.95 11.53
CA PHE A 754 33.69 -12.49 11.14
C PHE A 754 32.55 -11.56 11.57
N ARG A 755 31.50 -11.48 10.75
CA ARG A 755 30.33 -10.61 10.99
C ARG A 755 29.58 -10.91 12.27
N PHE A 756 29.56 -12.18 12.63
CA PHE A 756 28.98 -12.75 13.85
C PHE A 756 29.53 -14.17 14.02
N SER A 757 29.35 -14.80 15.17
CA SER A 757 29.71 -16.19 15.39
C SER A 757 28.76 -17.12 14.63
N GLU A 758 29.29 -18.10 13.89
CA GLU A 758 28.42 -19.12 13.31
C GLU A 758 27.84 -20.02 14.39
N GLY A 759 26.58 -20.42 14.23
CA GLY A 759 25.88 -21.32 15.15
C GLY A 759 25.19 -20.59 16.30
N LEU A 760 24.96 -19.28 16.20
CA LEU A 760 24.13 -18.55 17.17
C LEU A 760 22.74 -19.17 17.30
N VAL A 761 22.32 -19.39 18.53
CA VAL A 761 21.03 -20.00 18.86
C VAL A 761 20.20 -18.96 19.63
N SER A 762 19.30 -18.27 18.92
CA SER A 762 18.35 -17.36 19.57
C SER A 762 17.13 -18.13 20.07
N PRO A 763 16.73 -18.00 21.35
CA PRO A 763 15.51 -18.61 21.88
C PRO A 763 14.22 -18.12 21.19
N ASP A 764 14.28 -17.00 20.46
CA ASP A 764 13.15 -16.48 19.71
C ASP A 764 12.93 -17.19 18.36
N LEU A 765 13.76 -18.17 18.00
CA LEU A 765 13.55 -19.05 16.85
C LEU A 765 12.69 -20.26 17.27
N SER A 766 11.55 -20.43 16.61
CA SER A 766 10.48 -21.34 17.03
C SER A 766 10.81 -22.85 17.02
N PHE A 767 11.93 -23.26 16.43
CA PHE A 767 12.30 -24.68 16.25
C PHE A 767 13.42 -25.16 17.18
N ILE A 768 13.85 -24.31 18.12
CA ILE A 768 14.98 -24.61 19.03
C ILE A 768 14.50 -25.29 20.32
N GLU A 769 13.20 -25.28 20.60
CA GLU A 769 12.60 -25.95 21.78
C GLU A 769 12.28 -27.45 21.54
N ASP A 770 12.62 -28.00 20.37
CA ASP A 770 12.26 -29.37 19.95
C ASP A 770 13.09 -30.51 20.59
N GLU A 771 13.86 -30.24 21.65
CA GLU A 771 14.44 -31.28 22.52
C GLU A 771 13.77 -31.26 23.92
N GLY A 772 12.63 -31.96 24.00
CA GLY A 772 12.01 -32.43 25.25
C GLY A 772 12.17 -33.93 25.46
#